data_AF-A0A626VDW6-F1
#
_entry.id   AF-A0A626VDW6-F1
#
_cell.length_a   1.000
_cell.length_b   1.000
_cell.length_c   1.000
_cell.angle_alpha   90.00
_cell.angle_beta   90.00
_cell.angle_gamma   90.00
#
_symmetry.space_group_name_H-M   'P 1'
#
loop_
_entity.id
_entity.type
_entity.pdbx_description
1 polymer ?
#
loop_
_entity_poly.entity_id
_entity_poly.type
_entity_poly.pdbx_seq_one_letter_code
_entity_poly.pdbx_strand_id
1 'polypeptide(L)'
;MYANALQSNTKLSEEEIKKLLENGAKYANENGLNLGQGLAKNQAVDQDMILYVTIKQNGKNIMAPMLYLSKETIGNNEIKSNLTGKTGVDINTQSFNSLLGDIASEGQININAGNEINLQSSNLNAQNINLSANNVNIDTVLGIDEKGSYNSIKKGEIKANNVVNIDSVNDLNIKNSDISTSANDSKIVLISQKGDVNIKNDYSKSSSFEQINTDSQKSNTTTSIDGVLSTNIKGANVGIVSNQDVNIIASNINADSKIDINANNVNIKDAHELSKTKTDGVYLKPVEISYESANLETSKSISSTLNSKGDININTNGNIAITGSTLQADKSANLNGENITIENGENKISSSSHSSTSSIAGYKQSSVNTDASLVSSSQIQSDILNLNAQKNVSIKGSELNGGEIDIKADKVDFIAAQNKTHTESDSIAIGVFANANLELTGNGVAVNYSFVQDKANANTTNSSNSITQGGVRSDLLGTAEAGLEFSKTEKISDELSHVSNTIKGSNININANNALDIGGANFEANKDINLRAGEIVSTKYEDTKTQSSTGFGLYIKERIEATSPIASAINQSAQNAATKNENLGVNYGIVASQALANTANIFSNNLINTTSNQTLGFKFNQDKSQSSSENISKINAGDNLNLESTKGSIVLNGVEAKANSINIEAKDNVILNAAKSKNSSSSSSLEIAATNKQTAGYHAVDGGTVGEGIEGFASASYSKSNETQFTNANLNANNININTGKDFILNGANVKASNDAILNVGGNLEVNSLADSLNSQKYSALLNASGTGGLSSNHLVTGSVSGTLGIGYAKTDKTTVTTQSGISAGNEINGHVNGNLNLQGGILNSDNQKGNLLVDGKVTNSEVSVYEKSDVAMIRLSGGTNQSFGGVVDIDDHIDKTGSVNSAANININNNKNHGISTDTQNTTDTQDHSWAGGTINLNSSISKIKNGISKVTGSDSTSNQPSNQPSKSDGPYINESTQTTRL
;
A
#
# COMPACT_ATOMS: atom_id res chain seq x y z
N MET A 1 10.08 -34.69 26.09
CA MET A 1 10.58 -36.11 26.10
C MET A 1 9.81 -37.01 27.09
N TYR A 2 9.04 -36.47 28.04
CA TYR A 2 8.38 -37.26 29.09
C TYR A 2 6.87 -37.53 28.89
N ALA A 3 6.28 -37.10 27.76
CA ALA A 3 4.87 -37.38 27.45
C ALA A 3 4.63 -38.79 26.86
N ASN A 4 5.68 -39.50 26.43
CA ASN A 4 5.56 -40.82 25.78
C ASN A 4 5.12 -41.95 26.72
N ALA A 5 5.26 -41.80 28.05
CA ALA A 5 4.90 -42.86 28.99
C ALA A 5 3.38 -42.95 29.28
N LEU A 6 2.57 -41.98 28.84
CA LEU A 6 1.14 -41.90 29.18
C LEU A 6 0.18 -42.06 27.98
N GLN A 7 0.68 -42.56 26.84
CA GLN A 7 -0.14 -42.71 25.62
C GLN A 7 -0.92 -44.04 25.52
N SER A 8 -0.90 -44.89 26.53
CA SER A 8 -1.93 -45.93 26.67
C SER A 8 -3.10 -45.35 27.46
N ASN A 9 -4.32 -45.52 26.96
CA ASN A 9 -5.56 -45.09 27.59
C ASN A 9 -5.89 -45.87 28.90
N THR A 10 -4.88 -46.41 29.58
CA THR A 10 -4.98 -47.07 30.88
C THR A 10 -4.77 -46.03 31.96
N LYS A 11 -5.87 -45.61 32.61
CA LYS A 11 -5.79 -44.90 33.90
C LYS A 11 -4.98 -45.75 34.87
N LEU A 12 -3.94 -45.17 35.48
CA LEU A 12 -3.25 -45.80 36.61
C LEU A 12 -4.31 -46.14 37.67
N SER A 13 -4.34 -47.40 38.08
CA SER A 13 -5.18 -47.85 39.17
C SER A 13 -4.76 -47.20 40.49
N GLU A 14 -5.69 -47.13 41.45
CA GLU A 14 -5.40 -46.61 42.78
C GLU A 14 -4.25 -47.38 43.46
N GLU A 15 -4.16 -48.68 43.21
CA GLU A 15 -3.09 -49.56 43.71
C GLU A 15 -1.71 -49.18 43.13
N GLU A 16 -1.64 -48.83 41.84
CA GLU A 16 -0.40 -48.42 41.17
C GLU A 16 0.05 -47.04 41.66
N ILE A 17 -0.87 -46.08 41.78
CA ILE A 17 -0.55 -44.75 42.31
C ILE A 17 -0.04 -44.86 43.75
N LYS A 18 -0.69 -45.69 44.57
CA LYS A 18 -0.25 -45.95 45.95
C LYS A 18 1.16 -46.51 45.98
N LYS A 19 1.47 -47.52 45.15
CA LYS A 19 2.80 -48.11 45.05
C LYS A 19 3.87 -47.10 44.64
N LEU A 20 3.58 -46.23 43.67
CA LEU A 20 4.49 -45.17 43.24
C LEU A 20 4.76 -44.13 44.35
N LEU A 21 3.74 -43.77 45.11
CA LEU A 21 3.87 -42.86 46.26
C LEU A 21 4.66 -43.50 47.41
N GLU A 22 4.42 -44.78 47.71
CA GLU A 22 5.17 -45.54 48.72
C GLU A 22 6.64 -45.67 48.34
N ASN A 23 6.95 -45.97 47.08
CA ASN A 23 8.31 -45.99 46.55
C ASN A 23 8.99 -44.62 46.70
N GLY A 24 8.27 -43.53 46.41
CA GLY A 24 8.77 -42.17 46.55
C GLY A 24 9.05 -41.80 48.00
N ALA A 25 8.12 -42.10 48.91
CA ALA A 25 8.30 -41.86 50.34
C ALA A 25 9.48 -42.65 50.90
N LYS A 26 9.63 -43.92 50.50
CA LYS A 26 10.76 -44.76 50.89
C LYS A 26 12.09 -44.18 50.40
N TYR A 27 12.16 -43.83 49.11
CA TYR A 27 13.36 -43.24 48.51
C TYR A 27 13.73 -41.91 49.16
N ALA A 28 12.74 -41.05 49.45
CA ALA A 28 12.96 -39.77 50.11
C ALA A 28 13.55 -39.94 51.51
N ASN A 29 13.04 -40.90 52.29
CA ASN A 29 13.57 -41.21 53.62
C ASN A 29 15.00 -41.77 53.57
N GLU A 30 15.29 -42.68 52.64
CA GLU A 30 16.61 -43.30 52.48
C GLU A 30 17.68 -42.30 52.00
N ASN A 31 17.26 -41.25 51.28
CA ASN A 31 18.16 -40.24 50.71
C ASN A 31 18.10 -38.87 51.42
N GLY A 32 17.39 -38.76 52.55
CA GLY A 32 17.31 -37.54 53.35
C GLY A 32 16.65 -36.35 52.62
N LEU A 33 15.70 -36.60 51.72
CA LEU A 33 15.00 -35.56 50.97
C LEU A 33 13.90 -34.91 51.82
N ASN A 34 13.88 -33.58 51.84
CA ASN A 34 12.79 -32.85 52.50
C ASN A 34 11.54 -32.81 51.62
N LEU A 35 10.37 -32.70 52.25
CA LEU A 35 9.09 -32.54 51.56
C LEU A 35 9.15 -31.31 50.63
N GLY A 36 8.90 -31.52 49.33
CA GLY A 36 8.97 -30.47 48.31
C GLY A 36 10.31 -30.35 47.59
N GLN A 37 11.31 -31.14 47.99
CA GLN A 37 12.60 -31.24 47.33
C GLN A 37 12.56 -32.33 46.24
N GLY A 38 12.77 -31.94 44.98
CA GLY A 38 12.90 -32.86 43.86
C GLY A 38 14.34 -33.37 43.68
N LEU A 39 14.50 -34.36 42.82
CA LEU A 39 15.82 -34.83 42.37
C LEU A 39 16.45 -33.86 41.37
N ALA A 40 17.79 -33.90 41.25
CA ALA A 40 18.50 -33.17 40.20
C ALA A 40 18.08 -33.69 38.80
N LYS A 41 18.07 -32.81 37.79
CA LYS A 41 17.78 -33.22 36.40
C LYS A 41 18.71 -34.37 36.01
N ASN A 42 18.12 -35.46 35.49
CA ASN A 42 18.80 -36.67 35.01
C ASN A 42 19.36 -37.60 36.11
N GLN A 43 18.93 -37.46 37.37
CA GLN A 43 19.26 -38.42 38.41
C GLN A 43 18.44 -39.70 38.20
N ALA A 44 19.12 -40.80 37.92
CA ALA A 44 18.50 -42.05 37.57
C ALA A 44 18.10 -42.83 38.83
N VAL A 45 16.82 -43.19 38.94
CA VAL A 45 16.27 -43.94 40.09
C VAL A 45 16.15 -45.43 39.79
N ASP A 46 16.06 -46.26 40.82
CA ASP A 46 16.04 -47.72 40.67
C ASP A 46 14.60 -48.29 40.65
N GLN A 47 13.59 -47.51 41.05
CA GLN A 47 12.17 -47.88 40.96
C GLN A 47 11.31 -46.68 40.54
N ASP A 48 10.22 -46.94 39.81
CA ASP A 48 9.26 -45.90 39.46
C ASP A 48 8.62 -45.35 40.74
N MET A 49 8.53 -44.02 40.83
CA MET A 49 8.06 -43.35 42.04
C MET A 49 7.45 -41.98 41.77
N ILE A 50 6.61 -41.51 42.68
CA ILE A 50 6.12 -40.13 42.69
C ILE A 50 6.69 -39.39 43.91
N LEU A 51 7.32 -38.24 43.68
CA LEU A 51 7.67 -37.29 44.74
C LEU A 51 6.88 -36.00 44.56
N TYR A 52 6.41 -35.40 45.65
CA TYR A 52 5.86 -34.04 45.59
C TYR A 52 6.99 -33.02 45.61
N VAL A 53 7.09 -32.24 44.54
CA VAL A 53 8.16 -31.27 44.32
C VAL A 53 7.58 -29.87 44.25
N THR A 54 8.30 -28.92 44.85
CA THR A 54 7.95 -27.51 44.78
C THR A 54 8.28 -26.97 43.40
N ILE A 55 7.27 -26.65 42.61
CA ILE A 55 7.41 -25.98 41.31
C ILE A 55 6.89 -24.56 41.40
N LYS A 56 7.53 -23.65 40.66
CA LYS A 56 7.11 -22.25 40.60
C LYS A 56 6.19 -22.07 39.40
N GLN A 57 4.89 -21.96 39.63
CA GLN A 57 3.90 -21.69 38.60
C GLN A 57 3.27 -20.31 38.85
N ASN A 58 3.34 -19.41 37.87
CA ASN A 58 2.85 -18.03 37.97
C ASN A 58 3.40 -17.29 39.21
N GLY A 59 4.69 -17.47 39.51
CA GLY A 59 5.37 -16.83 40.64
C GLY A 59 5.06 -17.43 42.02
N LYS A 60 4.13 -18.38 42.14
CA LYS A 60 3.79 -19.09 43.39
C LYS A 60 4.44 -20.48 43.43
N ASN A 61 4.90 -20.85 44.62
CA ASN A 61 5.40 -22.20 44.88
C ASN A 61 4.20 -23.13 45.13
N ILE A 62 4.03 -24.14 44.28
CA ILE A 62 3.01 -25.18 44.44
C ILE A 62 3.68 -26.55 44.51
N MET A 63 3.05 -27.47 45.22
CA MET A 63 3.53 -28.85 45.37
C MET A 63 2.84 -29.73 44.34
N ALA A 64 3.59 -30.15 43.34
CA ALA A 64 3.09 -31.02 42.28
C ALA A 64 3.69 -32.42 42.42
N PRO A 65 2.89 -33.49 42.24
CA PRO A 65 3.43 -34.83 42.14
C PRO A 65 4.25 -34.94 40.84
N MET A 66 5.51 -35.35 40.97
CA MET A 66 6.42 -35.57 39.86
C MET A 66 6.77 -37.05 39.79
N LEU A 67 6.47 -37.67 38.65
CA LEU A 67 6.79 -39.07 38.37
C LEU A 67 8.25 -39.19 37.95
N TYR A 68 8.99 -40.04 38.64
CA TYR A 68 10.35 -40.43 38.32
C TYR A 68 10.33 -41.88 37.88
N LEU A 69 10.81 -42.14 36.67
CA LEU A 69 10.89 -43.47 36.10
C LEU A 69 12.27 -44.08 36.38
N SER A 70 12.28 -45.36 36.71
CA SER A 70 13.49 -46.14 36.96
C SER A 70 14.35 -46.28 35.70
N LYS A 71 15.64 -46.58 35.86
CA LYS A 71 16.52 -46.94 34.74
C LYS A 71 15.95 -48.08 33.90
N GLU A 72 15.30 -49.04 34.55
CA GLU A 72 14.67 -50.17 33.89
C GLU A 72 13.44 -49.73 33.09
N THR A 73 12.54 -48.94 33.68
CA THR A 73 11.36 -48.40 32.98
C THR A 73 11.76 -47.42 31.87
N ILE A 74 12.77 -46.57 32.07
CA ILE A 74 13.34 -45.71 31.03
C ILE A 74 13.98 -46.58 29.94
N GLY A 75 14.77 -47.60 30.28
CA GLY A 75 15.41 -48.48 29.30
C GLY A 75 14.44 -49.41 28.55
N ASN A 76 13.28 -49.72 29.15
CA ASN A 76 12.18 -50.47 28.54
C ASN A 76 11.26 -49.58 27.69
N ASN A 77 11.24 -48.26 27.94
CA ASN A 77 10.50 -47.26 27.16
C ASN A 77 11.39 -46.40 26.24
N GLU A 78 12.71 -46.56 26.31
CA GLU A 78 13.62 -46.20 25.23
C GLU A 78 13.25 -47.10 24.05
N ILE A 79 12.71 -46.50 22.99
CA ILE A 79 12.43 -47.23 21.76
C ILE A 79 13.80 -47.64 21.17
N LYS A 80 14.29 -48.81 21.56
CA LYS A 80 15.23 -49.58 20.74
C LYS A 80 14.44 -49.98 19.50
N SER A 81 15.01 -49.77 18.32
CA SER A 81 14.35 -50.00 17.03
C SER A 81 13.44 -51.24 17.04
N ASN A 82 12.18 -51.10 16.63
CA ASN A 82 11.18 -52.18 16.60
C ASN A 82 11.60 -53.34 15.70
N LEU A 83 12.49 -53.09 14.73
CA LEU A 83 13.06 -54.09 13.84
C LEU A 83 14.47 -53.65 13.40
N THR A 84 15.49 -54.45 13.77
CA THR A 84 16.90 -54.20 13.41
C THR A 84 17.46 -55.36 12.62
N GLY A 85 18.07 -55.09 11.47
CA GLY A 85 18.75 -56.09 10.66
C GLY A 85 20.20 -55.71 10.39
N LYS A 86 21.16 -56.62 10.61
CA LYS A 86 22.57 -56.35 10.28
C LYS A 86 22.76 -56.19 8.77
N THR A 87 22.38 -57.18 7.99
CA THR A 87 22.49 -57.14 6.51
C THR A 87 21.29 -56.50 5.85
N GLY A 88 20.10 -56.69 6.41
CA GLY A 88 18.88 -56.12 5.86
C GLY A 88 17.65 -56.45 6.69
N VAL A 89 16.55 -55.80 6.34
CA VAL A 89 15.19 -56.05 6.82
C VAL A 89 14.30 -56.19 5.59
N ASP A 90 13.64 -57.34 5.42
CA ASP A 90 12.75 -57.62 4.29
C ASP A 90 11.34 -57.96 4.80
N ILE A 91 10.34 -57.19 4.38
CA ILE A 91 8.93 -57.34 4.79
C ILE A 91 8.08 -57.52 3.54
N ASN A 92 7.39 -58.66 3.44
CA ASN A 92 6.39 -58.92 2.40
C ASN A 92 5.02 -59.16 3.04
N THR A 93 4.03 -58.32 2.74
CA THR A 93 2.72 -58.33 3.39
C THR A 93 1.60 -57.89 2.45
N GLN A 94 0.34 -57.95 2.88
CA GLN A 94 -0.77 -57.28 2.19
C GLN A 94 -0.82 -55.79 2.54
N SER A 95 -0.68 -55.44 3.81
CA SER A 95 -0.56 -54.06 4.28
C SER A 95 0.54 -53.96 5.34
N PHE A 96 1.27 -52.85 5.35
CA PHE A 96 2.26 -52.53 6.37
C PHE A 96 1.87 -51.23 7.07
N ASN A 97 1.62 -51.28 8.37
CA ASN A 97 1.28 -50.11 9.18
C ASN A 97 2.32 -49.97 10.29
N SER A 98 3.00 -48.81 10.33
CA SER A 98 3.95 -48.46 11.38
C SER A 98 3.56 -47.11 11.97
N LEU A 99 3.41 -47.08 13.30
CA LEU A 99 3.09 -45.89 14.07
C LEU A 99 4.20 -45.67 15.11
N LEU A 100 4.85 -44.50 15.07
CA LEU A 100 5.97 -44.15 15.94
C LEU A 100 7.13 -45.17 15.93
N GLY A 101 7.17 -46.04 14.92
CA GLY A 101 8.06 -47.20 14.87
C GLY A 101 9.43 -46.88 14.29
N ASP A 102 10.46 -47.53 14.81
CA ASP A 102 11.84 -47.35 14.36
C ASP A 102 12.34 -48.64 13.68
N ILE A 103 12.74 -48.59 12.41
CA ILE A 103 13.26 -49.72 11.63
C ILE A 103 14.68 -49.36 11.17
N ALA A 104 15.67 -50.18 11.50
CA ALA A 104 17.07 -49.89 11.21
C ALA A 104 17.78 -51.07 10.54
N SER A 105 18.68 -50.78 9.61
CA SER A 105 19.62 -51.76 9.08
C SER A 105 20.98 -51.17 8.75
N GLU A 106 22.07 -51.92 8.95
CA GLU A 106 23.39 -51.51 8.41
C GLU A 106 23.48 -51.73 6.90
N GLY A 107 22.56 -52.49 6.31
CA GLY A 107 22.44 -52.73 4.86
C GLY A 107 21.16 -52.15 4.28
N GLN A 108 20.15 -52.96 3.96
CA GLN A 108 18.95 -52.50 3.24
C GLN A 108 17.64 -52.70 4.02
N ILE A 109 16.65 -51.83 3.81
CA ILE A 109 15.26 -52.04 4.24
C ILE A 109 14.40 -52.19 2.98
N ASN A 110 13.73 -53.32 2.82
CA ASN A 110 12.76 -53.56 1.74
C ASN A 110 11.38 -53.85 2.35
N ILE A 111 10.39 -53.04 2.00
CA ILE A 111 8.99 -53.23 2.42
C ILE A 111 8.14 -53.31 1.16
N ASN A 112 7.53 -54.47 0.93
CA ASN A 112 6.66 -54.73 -0.20
C ASN A 112 5.27 -55.14 0.32
N ALA A 113 4.26 -54.31 0.05
CA ALA A 113 2.88 -54.54 0.47
C ALA A 113 1.96 -54.66 -0.74
N GLY A 114 1.05 -55.64 -0.75
CA GLY A 114 0.09 -55.80 -1.85
C GLY A 114 -0.93 -54.66 -1.98
N ASN A 115 -1.24 -53.96 -0.89
CA ASN A 115 -2.24 -52.89 -0.81
C ASN A 115 -1.63 -51.56 -0.38
N GLU A 116 -1.19 -51.43 0.88
CA GLU A 116 -0.74 -50.13 1.41
C GLU A 116 0.47 -50.23 2.34
N ILE A 117 1.29 -49.18 2.32
CA ILE A 117 2.30 -48.89 3.33
C ILE A 117 1.90 -47.58 4.02
N ASN A 118 1.64 -47.61 5.32
CA ASN A 118 1.36 -46.45 6.15
C ASN A 118 2.48 -46.29 7.20
N LEU A 119 3.28 -45.24 7.05
CA LEU A 119 4.37 -44.87 7.96
C LEU A 119 4.00 -43.56 8.67
N GLN A 120 3.48 -43.68 9.89
CA GLN A 120 3.05 -42.55 10.70
C GLN A 120 4.08 -42.27 11.80
N SER A 121 4.75 -41.12 11.74
CA SER A 121 5.86 -40.77 12.65
C SER A 121 6.93 -41.86 12.80
N SER A 122 7.11 -42.67 11.75
CA SER A 122 8.04 -43.80 11.77
C SER A 122 9.41 -43.38 11.26
N ASN A 123 10.47 -43.96 11.83
CA ASN A 123 11.83 -43.75 11.38
C ASN A 123 12.37 -44.99 10.67
N LEU A 124 12.85 -44.84 9.44
CA LEU A 124 13.57 -45.87 8.71
C LEU A 124 15.01 -45.41 8.49
N ASN A 125 15.99 -46.22 8.85
CA ASN A 125 17.42 -45.90 8.69
C ASN A 125 18.20 -47.06 8.08
N ALA A 126 18.80 -46.87 6.89
CA ALA A 126 19.60 -47.90 6.21
C ALA A 126 20.65 -47.36 5.23
N GLN A 127 21.42 -48.23 4.56
CA GLN A 127 22.17 -47.83 3.36
C GLN A 127 21.24 -47.59 2.18
N ASN A 128 20.24 -48.46 2.00
CA ASN A 128 19.22 -48.37 0.97
C ASN A 128 17.84 -48.66 1.57
N ILE A 129 16.81 -47.91 1.17
CA ILE A 129 15.43 -48.12 1.57
C ILE A 129 14.58 -48.24 0.31
N ASN A 130 13.83 -49.34 0.18
CA ASN A 130 12.91 -49.59 -0.92
C ASN A 130 11.50 -49.88 -0.37
N LEU A 131 10.53 -49.06 -0.76
CA LEU A 131 9.12 -49.20 -0.38
C LEU A 131 8.29 -49.43 -1.65
N SER A 132 7.43 -50.45 -1.66
CA SER A 132 6.57 -50.80 -2.80
C SER A 132 5.16 -51.17 -2.34
N ALA A 133 4.12 -50.50 -2.85
CA ALA A 133 2.71 -50.83 -2.56
C ALA A 133 1.72 -50.29 -3.59
N ASN A 134 0.41 -50.57 -3.46
CA ASN A 134 -0.57 -49.82 -4.27
C ASN A 134 -0.63 -48.36 -3.81
N ASN A 135 -0.68 -48.10 -2.51
CA ASN A 135 -0.61 -46.75 -1.94
C ASN A 135 0.51 -46.68 -0.90
N VAL A 136 1.27 -45.59 -0.90
CA VAL A 136 2.28 -45.34 0.14
C VAL A 136 1.96 -44.00 0.81
N ASN A 137 1.72 -44.05 2.12
CA ASN A 137 1.44 -42.87 2.95
C ASN A 137 2.53 -42.72 4.00
N ILE A 138 3.20 -41.58 3.99
CA ILE A 138 4.23 -41.20 4.95
C ILE A 138 3.75 -39.90 5.59
N ASP A 139 3.40 -39.97 6.86
CA ASP A 139 2.88 -38.81 7.59
C ASP A 139 3.49 -38.71 8.99
N THR A 140 3.18 -37.59 9.66
CA THR A 140 3.57 -37.34 11.04
C THR A 140 2.33 -37.21 11.89
N VAL A 141 2.32 -37.93 13.01
CA VAL A 141 1.34 -37.77 14.07
C VAL A 141 1.58 -36.45 14.82
N LEU A 142 0.51 -35.68 14.88
CA LEU A 142 0.44 -34.43 15.62
C LEU A 142 -0.17 -34.66 17.01
N GLY A 143 0.28 -33.90 18.00
CA GLY A 143 -0.17 -33.97 19.38
C GLY A 143 0.23 -32.73 20.16
N ILE A 144 -0.10 -32.71 21.45
CA ILE A 144 0.11 -31.53 22.29
C ILE A 144 1.48 -31.61 22.96
N ASP A 145 2.31 -30.58 22.79
CA ASP A 145 3.64 -30.48 23.39
C ASP A 145 3.61 -30.01 24.86
N GLU A 146 4.78 -29.91 25.49
CA GLU A 146 4.92 -29.49 26.90
C GLU A 146 4.45 -28.05 27.16
N LYS A 147 4.28 -27.23 26.11
CA LYS A 147 3.77 -25.86 26.17
C LYS A 147 2.27 -25.78 25.85
N GLY A 148 1.60 -26.91 25.60
CA GLY A 148 0.19 -26.94 25.23
C GLY A 148 -0.09 -26.66 23.74
N SER A 149 0.94 -26.63 22.89
CA SER A 149 0.78 -26.40 21.45
C SER A 149 0.55 -27.71 20.70
N TYR A 150 -0.40 -27.75 19.77
CA TYR A 150 -0.62 -28.86 18.86
C TYR A 150 0.46 -28.83 17.77
N ASN A 151 1.38 -29.78 17.77
CA ASN A 151 2.52 -29.82 16.87
C ASN A 151 2.95 -31.28 16.60
N SER A 152 3.96 -31.47 15.76
CA SER A 152 4.58 -32.77 15.51
C SER A 152 5.10 -33.38 16.81
N ILE A 153 4.59 -34.56 17.21
CA ILE A 153 5.10 -35.26 18.40
C ILE A 153 6.51 -35.79 18.11
N LYS A 154 6.62 -36.49 16.99
CA LYS A 154 7.86 -37.05 16.43
C LYS A 154 7.69 -37.05 14.92
N LYS A 155 8.54 -36.31 14.21
CA LYS A 155 8.44 -36.23 12.74
C LYS A 155 8.80 -37.58 12.12
N GLY A 156 8.02 -38.05 11.15
CA GLY A 156 8.35 -39.25 10.37
C GLY A 156 9.61 -39.01 9.55
N GLU A 157 10.53 -39.97 9.56
CA GLU A 157 11.87 -39.80 9.02
C GLU A 157 12.34 -41.01 8.22
N ILE A 158 12.67 -40.83 6.94
CA ILE A 158 13.27 -41.87 6.09
C ILE A 158 14.68 -41.43 5.73
N LYS A 159 15.68 -42.11 6.29
CA LYS A 159 17.10 -41.82 6.11
C LYS A 159 17.79 -42.98 5.45
N ALA A 160 18.35 -42.78 4.26
CA ALA A 160 19.24 -43.75 3.66
C ALA A 160 20.63 -43.15 3.41
N ASN A 161 21.69 -43.94 3.42
CA ASN A 161 22.99 -43.40 3.00
C ASN A 161 22.99 -43.13 1.48
N ASN A 162 22.59 -44.12 0.69
CA ASN A 162 22.73 -44.12 -0.77
C ASN A 162 21.39 -43.91 -1.49
N VAL A 163 20.38 -44.73 -1.21
CA VAL A 163 19.14 -44.73 -2.01
C VAL A 163 17.89 -44.78 -1.14
N VAL A 164 16.92 -43.91 -1.41
CA VAL A 164 15.52 -44.09 -1.04
C VAL A 164 14.71 -44.25 -2.33
N ASN A 165 14.05 -45.40 -2.49
CA ASN A 165 13.15 -45.66 -3.61
C ASN A 165 11.75 -45.97 -3.07
N ILE A 166 10.75 -45.22 -3.55
CA ILE A 166 9.36 -45.39 -3.13
C ILE A 166 8.52 -45.52 -4.40
N ASP A 167 7.90 -46.69 -4.58
CA ASP A 167 7.12 -47.05 -5.75
C ASP A 167 5.67 -47.37 -5.34
N SER A 168 4.72 -46.52 -5.76
CA SER A 168 3.29 -46.74 -5.58
C SER A 168 2.60 -47.02 -6.92
N VAL A 169 1.65 -47.96 -6.93
CA VAL A 169 0.82 -48.18 -8.13
C VAL A 169 -0.18 -47.03 -8.33
N ASN A 170 -0.85 -46.62 -7.25
CA ASN A 170 -1.75 -45.48 -7.17
C ASN A 170 -1.01 -44.34 -6.45
N ASP A 171 -1.60 -43.69 -5.43
CA ASP A 171 -1.04 -42.46 -4.88
C ASP A 171 0.16 -42.68 -3.94
N LEU A 172 1.11 -41.76 -4.00
CA LEU A 172 2.17 -41.56 -3.02
C LEU A 172 1.90 -40.26 -2.25
N ASN A 173 1.66 -40.36 -0.95
CA ASN A 173 1.38 -39.23 -0.08
C ASN A 173 2.49 -39.06 0.96
N ILE A 174 3.12 -37.89 0.99
CA ILE A 174 4.15 -37.51 1.95
C ILE A 174 3.71 -36.20 2.60
N LYS A 175 3.50 -36.21 3.93
CA LYS A 175 2.94 -35.06 4.66
C LYS A 175 3.67 -34.78 5.97
N ASN A 176 4.25 -33.58 6.09
CA ASN A 176 5.03 -33.14 7.26
C ASN A 176 6.06 -34.19 7.69
N SER A 177 6.82 -34.75 6.73
CA SER A 177 7.83 -35.78 6.99
C SER A 177 9.18 -35.38 6.40
N ASP A 178 10.25 -36.04 6.87
CA ASP A 178 11.60 -35.84 6.36
C ASP A 178 12.08 -37.08 5.61
N ILE A 179 12.54 -36.90 4.37
CA ILE A 179 13.19 -37.96 3.57
C ILE A 179 14.57 -37.46 3.20
N SER A 180 15.62 -38.20 3.55
CA SER A 180 16.98 -37.74 3.27
C SER A 180 17.96 -38.83 2.90
N THR A 181 18.96 -38.43 2.12
CA THR A 181 20.16 -39.21 1.85
C THR A 181 21.45 -38.44 2.13
N SER A 182 22.54 -39.16 2.42
CA SER A 182 23.80 -38.56 2.88
C SER A 182 25.03 -38.77 1.99
N ALA A 183 25.04 -39.76 1.10
CA ALA A 183 26.17 -39.98 0.19
C ALA A 183 26.19 -38.94 -0.96
N ASN A 184 27.39 -38.61 -1.45
CA ASN A 184 27.59 -37.59 -2.49
C ASN A 184 26.85 -37.86 -3.81
N ASP A 185 26.62 -39.13 -4.17
CA ASP A 185 25.89 -39.54 -5.38
C ASP A 185 24.54 -40.22 -5.05
N SER A 186 24.02 -39.92 -3.86
CA SER A 186 22.78 -40.53 -3.38
C SER A 186 21.55 -40.16 -4.23
N LYS A 187 20.51 -40.98 -4.14
CA LYS A 187 19.29 -40.84 -4.93
C LYS A 187 18.05 -41.00 -4.07
N ILE A 188 17.11 -40.08 -4.21
CA ILE A 188 15.73 -40.23 -3.76
C ILE A 188 14.88 -40.34 -5.02
N VAL A 189 14.10 -41.43 -5.14
CA VAL A 189 13.22 -41.67 -6.28
C VAL A 189 11.82 -41.94 -5.75
N LEU A 190 10.87 -41.10 -6.14
CA LEU A 190 9.47 -41.13 -5.75
C LEU A 190 8.62 -41.38 -6.99
N ILE A 191 7.90 -42.51 -7.03
CA ILE A 191 7.16 -42.96 -8.21
C ILE A 191 5.71 -43.24 -7.84
N SER A 192 4.79 -42.70 -8.65
CA SER A 192 3.42 -43.17 -8.75
C SER A 192 3.14 -43.63 -10.19
N GLN A 193 2.75 -44.90 -10.36
CA GLN A 193 2.54 -45.50 -11.67
C GLN A 193 1.20 -45.12 -12.33
N LYS A 194 0.17 -44.80 -11.56
CA LYS A 194 -1.19 -44.49 -12.07
C LYS A 194 -1.91 -43.41 -11.28
N GLY A 195 -1.35 -42.94 -10.18
CA GLY A 195 -1.92 -41.93 -9.30
C GLY A 195 -1.04 -40.70 -9.24
N ASP A 196 -1.24 -39.91 -8.18
CA ASP A 196 -0.51 -38.67 -7.92
C ASP A 196 0.68 -38.90 -6.98
N VAL A 197 1.68 -38.02 -7.09
CA VAL A 197 2.67 -37.82 -6.01
C VAL A 197 2.32 -36.52 -5.27
N ASN A 198 1.93 -36.64 -4.01
CA ASN A 198 1.50 -35.55 -3.15
C ASN A 198 2.55 -35.31 -2.05
N ILE A 199 3.25 -34.18 -2.11
CA ILE A 199 4.23 -33.72 -1.11
C ILE A 199 3.66 -32.47 -0.45
N LYS A 200 3.08 -32.62 0.75
CA LYS A 200 2.24 -31.59 1.36
C LYS A 200 2.74 -31.21 2.75
N ASN A 201 2.41 -30.00 3.16
CA ASN A 201 2.54 -29.56 4.54
C ASN A 201 1.42 -30.14 5.43
N ASP A 202 1.59 -30.01 6.74
CA ASP A 202 0.52 -30.10 7.74
C ASP A 202 0.45 -28.77 8.52
N TYR A 203 -0.35 -28.72 9.60
CA TYR A 203 -0.54 -27.52 10.41
C TYR A 203 -0.32 -27.77 11.90
N SER A 204 0.45 -26.89 12.53
CA SER A 204 0.52 -26.76 13.98
C SER A 204 -0.50 -25.73 14.46
N LYS A 205 -0.92 -25.84 15.73
CA LYS A 205 -1.71 -24.81 16.41
C LYS A 205 -1.04 -24.45 17.72
N SER A 206 -0.68 -23.19 17.88
CA SER A 206 -0.11 -22.68 19.13
C SER A 206 -0.89 -21.47 19.61
N SER A 207 -0.90 -21.28 20.93
CA SER A 207 -1.49 -20.11 21.55
C SER A 207 -0.59 -19.60 22.67
N SER A 208 -0.38 -18.30 22.74
CA SER A 208 0.30 -17.64 23.85
C SER A 208 -0.61 -16.62 24.53
N PHE A 209 -0.34 -16.40 25.81
CA PHE A 209 -0.96 -15.37 26.62
C PHE A 209 0.14 -14.63 27.37
N GLU A 210 0.24 -13.33 27.12
CA GLU A 210 1.14 -12.43 27.81
C GLU A 210 0.35 -11.41 28.62
N GLN A 211 0.78 -11.18 29.85
CA GLN A 211 0.19 -10.20 30.74
C GLN A 211 1.27 -9.25 31.26
N ILE A 212 1.04 -7.95 31.08
CA ILE A 212 1.82 -6.88 31.68
C ILE A 212 0.97 -6.25 32.78
N ASN A 213 1.50 -6.20 33.99
CA ASN A 213 0.85 -5.58 35.15
C ASN A 213 1.88 -4.74 35.92
N THR A 214 2.03 -3.50 35.50
CA THR A 214 2.84 -2.48 36.16
C THR A 214 1.95 -1.35 36.68
N ASP A 215 2.52 -0.43 37.45
CA ASP A 215 1.80 0.75 37.95
C ASP A 215 1.32 1.67 36.80
N SER A 216 1.99 1.63 35.64
CA SER A 216 1.69 2.48 34.48
C SER A 216 0.99 1.74 33.33
N GLN A 217 0.87 0.41 33.37
CA GLN A 217 0.29 -0.37 32.28
C GLN A 217 -0.31 -1.68 32.79
N LYS A 218 -1.56 -1.94 32.40
CA LYS A 218 -2.23 -3.23 32.56
C LYS A 218 -2.69 -3.70 31.20
N SER A 219 -2.07 -4.72 30.64
CA SER A 219 -2.43 -5.23 29.32
C SER A 219 -2.35 -6.74 29.25
N ASN A 220 -3.26 -7.33 28.48
CA ASN A 220 -3.25 -8.73 28.11
C ASN A 220 -3.10 -8.81 26.58
N THR A 221 -2.23 -9.69 26.12
CA THR A 221 -2.10 -10.05 24.71
C THR A 221 -2.30 -11.55 24.56
N THR A 222 -3.21 -11.94 23.68
CA THR A 222 -3.39 -13.33 23.26
C THR A 222 -3.00 -13.46 21.81
N THR A 223 -2.16 -14.45 21.49
CA THR A 223 -1.79 -14.76 20.11
C THR A 223 -2.16 -16.21 19.83
N SER A 224 -2.77 -16.48 18.68
CA SER A 224 -3.03 -17.83 18.17
C SER A 224 -2.44 -17.96 16.78
N ILE A 225 -1.69 -19.03 16.52
CA ILE A 225 -1.00 -19.26 15.24
C ILE A 225 -1.34 -20.66 14.74
N ASP A 226 -1.90 -20.74 13.54
CA ASP A 226 -1.98 -21.95 12.72
C ASP A 226 -0.75 -21.98 11.80
N GLY A 227 0.34 -22.57 12.31
CA GLY A 227 1.66 -22.57 11.67
C GLY A 227 1.81 -23.69 10.63
N VAL A 228 2.52 -23.43 9.54
CA VAL A 228 2.75 -24.41 8.47
C VAL A 228 3.90 -25.36 8.83
N LEU A 229 3.65 -26.68 8.74
CA LEU A 229 4.63 -27.74 9.00
C LEU A 229 5.03 -28.42 7.68
N SER A 230 6.17 -28.03 7.12
CA SER A 230 6.64 -28.50 5.81
C SER A 230 7.14 -29.95 5.79
N THR A 231 6.94 -30.62 4.66
CA THR A 231 7.72 -31.80 4.28
C THR A 231 9.10 -31.38 3.79
N ASN A 232 10.17 -32.11 4.16
CA ASN A 232 11.52 -31.86 3.67
C ASN A 232 12.08 -33.09 2.97
N ILE A 233 12.59 -32.92 1.76
CA ILE A 233 13.27 -33.94 0.97
C ILE A 233 14.68 -33.46 0.66
N LYS A 234 15.71 -34.25 0.98
CA LYS A 234 17.11 -33.88 0.74
C LYS A 234 17.95 -35.03 0.23
N GLY A 235 18.53 -34.92 -0.96
CA GLY A 235 19.49 -35.91 -1.46
C GLY A 235 20.48 -35.32 -2.45
N ALA A 236 21.38 -36.11 -3.03
CA ALA A 236 22.20 -35.60 -4.13
C ALA A 236 21.36 -35.47 -5.42
N ASN A 237 20.58 -36.48 -5.73
CA ASN A 237 19.62 -36.47 -6.84
C ASN A 237 18.21 -36.75 -6.28
N VAL A 238 17.23 -35.94 -6.66
CA VAL A 238 15.82 -36.19 -6.34
C VAL A 238 15.03 -36.35 -7.63
N GLY A 239 14.46 -37.54 -7.85
CA GLY A 239 13.60 -37.86 -8.98
C GLY A 239 12.16 -38.08 -8.54
N ILE A 240 11.21 -37.42 -9.18
CA ILE A 240 9.77 -37.56 -8.92
C ILE A 240 9.09 -37.91 -10.24
N VAL A 241 8.36 -39.02 -10.26
CA VAL A 241 7.67 -39.52 -11.44
C VAL A 241 6.22 -39.81 -11.08
N SER A 242 5.29 -39.24 -11.85
CA SER A 242 3.86 -39.50 -11.76
C SER A 242 3.30 -39.69 -13.16
N ASN A 243 2.37 -40.63 -13.35
CA ASN A 243 1.60 -40.67 -14.61
C ASN A 243 0.40 -39.70 -14.59
N GLN A 244 0.05 -39.17 -13.42
CA GLN A 244 -0.97 -38.13 -13.23
C GLN A 244 -0.26 -36.85 -12.74
N ASP A 245 -0.61 -36.33 -11.57
CA ASP A 245 -0.10 -35.04 -11.12
C ASP A 245 1.01 -35.19 -10.07
N VAL A 246 1.89 -34.19 -10.00
CA VAL A 246 2.81 -33.96 -8.88
C VAL A 246 2.38 -32.68 -8.18
N ASN A 247 2.02 -32.80 -6.90
CA ASN A 247 1.55 -31.69 -6.08
C ASN A 247 2.52 -31.42 -4.94
N ILE A 248 3.16 -30.25 -4.93
CA ILE A 248 4.10 -29.81 -3.90
C ILE A 248 3.52 -28.57 -3.23
N ILE A 249 3.18 -28.66 -1.94
CA ILE A 249 2.50 -27.60 -1.19
C ILE A 249 3.29 -27.28 0.09
N ALA A 250 3.70 -26.01 0.22
CA ALA A 250 4.58 -25.47 1.26
C ALA A 250 5.65 -26.45 1.77
N SER A 251 6.35 -27.09 0.84
CA SER A 251 7.32 -28.15 1.12
C SER A 251 8.68 -27.85 0.48
N ASN A 252 9.74 -28.44 1.05
CA ASN A 252 11.13 -28.17 0.69
C ASN A 252 11.77 -29.39 0.02
N ILE A 253 12.32 -29.21 -1.17
CA ILE A 253 13.07 -30.24 -1.90
C ILE A 253 14.45 -29.67 -2.21
N ASN A 254 15.47 -30.26 -1.62
CA ASN A 254 16.86 -29.82 -1.73
C ASN A 254 17.72 -30.90 -2.39
N ALA A 255 18.43 -30.56 -3.46
CA ALA A 255 19.33 -31.46 -4.16
C ALA A 255 20.76 -30.90 -4.27
N ASP A 256 21.77 -31.70 -3.95
CA ASP A 256 23.17 -31.29 -4.17
C ASP A 256 23.62 -31.40 -5.64
N SER A 257 22.85 -32.09 -6.49
CA SER A 257 23.16 -32.25 -7.92
C SER A 257 21.99 -31.90 -8.84
N LYS A 258 20.82 -32.55 -8.68
CA LYS A 258 19.65 -32.24 -9.52
C LYS A 258 18.30 -32.66 -8.95
N ILE A 259 17.27 -31.95 -9.38
CA ILE A 259 15.86 -32.30 -9.17
C ILE A 259 15.23 -32.58 -10.54
N ASP A 260 14.70 -33.78 -10.75
CA ASP A 260 13.98 -34.17 -11.97
C ASP A 260 12.52 -34.50 -11.62
N ILE A 261 11.55 -33.82 -12.24
CA ILE A 261 10.12 -34.06 -12.08
C ILE A 261 9.51 -34.39 -13.44
N ASN A 262 8.88 -35.56 -13.57
CA ASN A 262 8.15 -35.97 -14.76
C ASN A 262 6.71 -36.32 -14.40
N ALA A 263 5.73 -35.63 -15.00
CA ALA A 263 4.31 -35.81 -14.67
C ALA A 263 3.37 -35.51 -15.85
N ASN A 264 2.08 -35.76 -15.70
CA ASN A 264 1.06 -35.15 -16.55
C ASN A 264 0.91 -33.66 -16.22
N ASN A 265 0.71 -33.28 -14.94
CA ASN A 265 0.80 -31.89 -14.50
C ASN A 265 1.71 -31.74 -13.26
N VAL A 266 2.29 -30.55 -13.07
CA VAL A 266 3.09 -30.22 -11.89
C VAL A 266 2.53 -28.96 -11.25
N ASN A 267 2.14 -29.05 -9.98
CA ASN A 267 1.61 -27.95 -9.18
C ASN A 267 2.53 -27.69 -7.99
N ILE A 268 3.17 -26.53 -7.95
CA ILE A 268 4.04 -26.07 -6.86
C ILE A 268 3.38 -24.85 -6.22
N LYS A 269 2.90 -24.99 -4.99
CA LYS A 269 2.05 -23.98 -4.34
C LYS A 269 2.54 -23.63 -2.96
N ASP A 270 2.23 -22.41 -2.56
CA ASP A 270 2.29 -21.97 -1.18
C ASP A 270 1.15 -22.56 -0.34
N ALA A 271 1.31 -22.45 0.97
CA ALA A 271 0.25 -22.61 1.96
C ALA A 271 0.21 -21.36 2.83
N HIS A 272 -0.85 -21.17 3.63
CA HIS A 272 -0.96 -19.98 4.46
C HIS A 272 -0.77 -20.29 5.94
N GLU A 273 0.16 -19.58 6.58
CA GLU A 273 0.24 -19.46 8.04
C GLU A 273 -0.75 -18.39 8.52
N LEU A 274 -1.64 -18.74 9.44
CA LEU A 274 -2.61 -17.80 9.99
C LEU A 274 -2.18 -17.38 11.40
N SER A 275 -2.12 -16.08 11.66
CA SER A 275 -1.85 -15.52 12.99
C SER A 275 -2.96 -14.59 13.40
N LYS A 276 -3.42 -14.70 14.65
CA LYS A 276 -4.43 -13.84 15.25
C LYS A 276 -3.93 -13.34 16.58
N THR A 277 -3.70 -12.05 16.68
CA THR A 277 -3.26 -11.35 17.88
C THR A 277 -4.37 -10.44 18.37
N LYS A 278 -4.76 -10.58 19.63
CA LYS A 278 -5.64 -9.63 20.31
C LYS A 278 -4.90 -9.03 21.49
N THR A 279 -4.96 -7.71 21.59
CA THR A 279 -4.40 -6.95 22.70
C THR A 279 -5.49 -6.10 23.31
N ASP A 280 -5.59 -6.12 24.63
CA ASP A 280 -6.42 -5.23 25.43
C ASP A 280 -5.54 -4.59 26.50
N GLY A 281 -5.62 -3.27 26.66
CA GLY A 281 -4.71 -2.54 27.55
C GLY A 281 -5.33 -1.29 28.16
N VAL A 282 -4.93 -1.02 29.40
CA VAL A 282 -5.13 0.26 30.10
C VAL A 282 -3.75 0.83 30.41
N TYR A 283 -3.51 2.06 29.96
CA TYR A 283 -2.26 2.78 30.10
C TYR A 283 -2.49 4.00 31.00
N LEU A 284 -1.67 4.13 32.03
CA LEU A 284 -1.74 5.17 33.05
C LEU A 284 -0.50 6.06 32.96
N LYS A 285 -0.69 7.29 32.50
CA LYS A 285 0.28 8.39 32.61
C LYS A 285 -0.21 9.36 33.70
N PRO A 286 0.65 10.25 34.25
CA PRO A 286 0.28 11.12 35.37
C PRO A 286 -0.99 11.96 35.19
N VAL A 287 -1.36 12.30 33.96
CA VAL A 287 -2.53 13.15 33.63
C VAL A 287 -3.40 12.58 32.49
N GLU A 288 -3.18 11.32 32.12
CA GLU A 288 -3.82 10.68 30.98
C GLU A 288 -4.02 9.18 31.25
N ILE A 289 -5.23 8.71 30.97
CA ILE A 289 -5.61 7.30 31.03
C ILE A 289 -6.09 6.92 29.64
N SER A 290 -5.50 5.88 29.06
CA SER A 290 -5.88 5.37 27.73
C SER A 290 -6.30 3.91 27.84
N TYR A 291 -7.45 3.57 27.25
CA TYR A 291 -7.83 2.20 26.95
C TYR A 291 -7.56 1.95 25.47
N GLU A 292 -6.91 0.85 25.16
CA GLU A 292 -6.61 0.42 23.80
C GLU A 292 -7.00 -1.04 23.64
N SER A 293 -7.71 -1.35 22.56
CA SER A 293 -7.91 -2.72 22.11
C SER A 293 -7.55 -2.85 20.63
N ALA A 294 -6.92 -3.96 20.28
CA ALA A 294 -6.51 -4.23 18.91
C ALA A 294 -6.72 -5.72 18.60
N ASN A 295 -7.17 -6.00 17.38
CA ASN A 295 -7.16 -7.32 16.78
C ASN A 295 -6.35 -7.21 15.48
N LEU A 296 -5.44 -8.15 15.27
CA LEU A 296 -4.66 -8.28 14.06
C LEU A 296 -4.74 -9.74 13.60
N GLU A 297 -5.26 -9.95 12.41
CA GLU A 297 -5.31 -11.23 11.73
C GLU A 297 -4.41 -11.14 10.49
N THR A 298 -3.47 -12.06 10.37
CA THR A 298 -2.61 -12.18 9.20
C THR A 298 -2.72 -13.57 8.60
N SER A 299 -2.67 -13.64 7.27
CA SER A 299 -2.54 -14.86 6.50
C SER A 299 -1.31 -14.70 5.62
N LYS A 300 -0.23 -15.40 5.97
CA LYS A 300 1.06 -15.27 5.31
C LYS A 300 1.29 -16.45 4.37
N SER A 301 1.56 -16.17 3.10
CA SER A 301 2.01 -17.14 2.11
C SER A 301 3.36 -17.75 2.54
N ILE A 302 3.40 -19.07 2.63
CA ILE A 302 4.57 -19.90 2.94
C ILE A 302 4.87 -20.74 1.70
N SER A 303 5.99 -20.45 1.05
CA SER A 303 6.36 -21.03 -0.24
C SER A 303 6.65 -22.53 -0.18
N SER A 304 6.46 -23.21 -1.32
CA SER A 304 7.24 -24.40 -1.62
C SER A 304 8.60 -23.98 -2.16
N THR A 305 9.66 -24.69 -1.76
CA THR A 305 11.03 -24.41 -2.20
C THR A 305 11.64 -25.62 -2.88
N LEU A 306 12.06 -25.48 -4.14
CA LEU A 306 12.90 -26.44 -4.85
C LEU A 306 14.27 -25.81 -5.04
N ASN A 307 15.30 -26.36 -4.39
CA ASN A 307 16.66 -25.84 -4.45
C ASN A 307 17.62 -26.92 -4.96
N SER A 308 18.37 -26.63 -6.02
CA SER A 308 19.42 -27.49 -6.53
C SER A 308 20.74 -26.75 -6.73
N LYS A 309 21.85 -27.35 -6.29
CA LYS A 309 23.21 -26.88 -6.66
C LYS A 309 23.62 -27.23 -8.10
N GLY A 310 22.74 -27.88 -8.85
CA GLY A 310 22.91 -28.10 -10.28
C GLY A 310 21.63 -27.75 -11.01
N ASP A 311 20.91 -28.76 -11.50
CA ASP A 311 19.78 -28.56 -12.41
C ASP A 311 18.43 -28.86 -11.76
N ILE A 312 17.40 -28.08 -12.13
CA ILE A 312 15.99 -28.39 -11.90
C ILE A 312 15.35 -28.64 -13.26
N ASN A 313 14.85 -29.85 -13.49
CA ASN A 313 14.13 -30.22 -14.72
C ASN A 313 12.70 -30.61 -14.38
N ILE A 314 11.73 -29.90 -14.96
CA ILE A 314 10.30 -30.19 -14.82
C ILE A 314 9.75 -30.44 -16.21
N ASN A 315 9.36 -31.68 -16.49
CA ASN A 315 8.80 -32.09 -17.78
C ASN A 315 7.37 -32.59 -17.60
N THR A 316 6.43 -31.97 -18.30
CA THR A 316 5.01 -32.34 -18.26
C THR A 316 4.42 -32.55 -19.63
N ASN A 317 3.47 -33.48 -19.74
CA ASN A 317 2.63 -33.59 -20.95
C ASN A 317 1.50 -32.55 -20.96
N GLY A 318 1.03 -32.14 -19.79
CA GLY A 318 0.07 -31.06 -19.53
C GLY A 318 0.76 -29.84 -18.94
N ASN A 319 0.25 -29.30 -17.84
CA ASN A 319 0.59 -27.96 -17.36
C ASN A 319 1.61 -27.94 -16.20
N ILE A 320 2.38 -26.85 -16.13
CA ILE A 320 3.19 -26.48 -14.97
C ILE A 320 2.57 -25.23 -14.33
N ALA A 321 2.22 -25.31 -13.05
CA ALA A 321 1.69 -24.19 -12.28
C ALA A 321 2.54 -23.95 -11.02
N ILE A 322 3.06 -22.73 -10.87
CA ILE A 322 3.88 -22.29 -9.73
C ILE A 322 3.19 -21.07 -9.10
N THR A 323 2.80 -21.18 -7.82
CA THR A 323 2.11 -20.11 -7.08
C THR A 323 2.82 -19.84 -5.76
N GLY A 324 3.18 -18.57 -5.51
CA GLY A 324 3.84 -18.13 -4.27
C GLY A 324 5.09 -18.92 -3.88
N SER A 325 5.84 -19.47 -4.85
CA SER A 325 6.86 -20.49 -4.60
C SER A 325 8.23 -20.14 -5.17
N THR A 326 9.26 -20.82 -4.68
CA THR A 326 10.67 -20.55 -5.02
C THR A 326 11.32 -21.74 -5.70
N LEU A 327 11.90 -21.53 -6.88
CA LEU A 327 12.75 -22.48 -7.59
C LEU A 327 14.14 -21.86 -7.75
N GLN A 328 15.17 -22.51 -7.24
CA GLN A 328 16.56 -22.04 -7.32
C GLN A 328 17.46 -23.18 -7.83
N ALA A 329 18.10 -22.97 -8.97
CA ALA A 329 19.06 -23.92 -9.56
C ALA A 329 20.38 -23.20 -9.84
N ASP A 330 21.51 -23.66 -9.30
CA ASP A 330 22.80 -22.98 -9.54
C ASP A 330 23.26 -23.07 -11.02
N LYS A 331 22.76 -24.05 -11.78
CA LYS A 331 23.05 -24.22 -13.22
C LYS A 331 21.83 -23.91 -14.08
N SER A 332 20.94 -24.88 -14.29
CA SER A 332 19.80 -24.70 -15.19
C SER A 332 18.46 -25.02 -14.53
N ALA A 333 17.44 -24.23 -14.86
CA ALA A 333 16.05 -24.51 -14.56
C ALA A 333 15.31 -24.67 -15.89
N ASN A 334 14.90 -25.90 -16.21
CA ASN A 334 14.25 -26.27 -17.46
C ASN A 334 12.80 -26.69 -17.19
N LEU A 335 11.84 -25.85 -17.58
CA LEU A 335 10.41 -26.09 -17.42
C LEU A 335 9.80 -26.33 -18.81
N ASN A 336 9.33 -27.56 -19.06
CA ASN A 336 8.78 -27.99 -20.34
C ASN A 336 7.35 -28.50 -20.15
N GLY A 337 6.36 -27.89 -20.80
CA GLY A 337 4.95 -28.29 -20.67
C GLY A 337 4.04 -27.79 -21.79
N GLU A 338 2.74 -28.11 -21.72
CA GLU A 338 1.72 -27.55 -22.61
C GLU A 338 1.49 -26.07 -22.33
N ASN A 339 1.27 -25.72 -21.05
CA ASN A 339 1.21 -24.36 -20.54
C ASN A 339 2.09 -24.22 -19.28
N ILE A 340 2.70 -23.06 -19.10
CA ILE A 340 3.47 -22.70 -17.91
C ILE A 340 2.86 -21.45 -17.29
N THR A 341 2.41 -21.56 -16.06
CA THR A 341 1.82 -20.47 -15.28
C THR A 341 2.64 -20.23 -14.03
N ILE A 342 3.16 -19.01 -13.87
CA ILE A 342 3.93 -18.58 -12.70
C ILE A 342 3.22 -17.37 -12.09
N GLU A 343 2.67 -17.53 -10.89
CA GLU A 343 1.84 -16.54 -10.24
C GLU A 343 2.32 -16.22 -8.84
N ASN A 344 2.06 -15.00 -8.39
CA ASN A 344 2.26 -14.62 -7.01
C ASN A 344 1.30 -15.37 -6.06
N GLY A 345 1.78 -15.65 -4.85
CA GLY A 345 0.94 -15.89 -3.69
C GLY A 345 0.39 -14.59 -3.11
N GLU A 346 -0.34 -14.67 -2.00
CA GLU A 346 -1.03 -13.54 -1.39
C GLU A 346 -0.82 -13.52 0.13
N ASN A 347 -0.52 -12.35 0.69
CA ASN A 347 -0.57 -12.11 2.12
C ASN A 347 -1.81 -11.29 2.44
N LYS A 348 -2.64 -11.73 3.39
CA LYS A 348 -3.79 -10.96 3.86
C LYS A 348 -3.55 -10.42 5.25
N ILE A 349 -3.97 -9.19 5.49
CA ILE A 349 -3.88 -8.52 6.78
C ILE A 349 -5.25 -7.92 7.06
N SER A 350 -5.83 -8.23 8.21
CA SER A 350 -7.02 -7.57 8.72
C SER A 350 -6.71 -7.06 10.11
N SER A 351 -6.85 -5.76 10.35
CA SER A 351 -6.60 -5.16 11.64
C SER A 351 -7.76 -4.28 12.05
N SER A 352 -8.17 -4.38 13.31
CA SER A 352 -9.11 -3.46 13.92
C SER A 352 -8.49 -2.93 15.20
N SER A 353 -8.45 -1.62 15.35
CA SER A 353 -7.95 -0.97 16.57
C SER A 353 -9.00 -0.03 17.10
N HIS A 354 -9.12 0.01 18.42
CA HIS A 354 -9.98 0.90 19.16
C HIS A 354 -9.14 1.55 20.26
N SER A 355 -9.24 2.87 20.38
CA SER A 355 -8.61 3.58 21.48
C SER A 355 -9.57 4.59 22.09
N SER A 356 -9.44 4.77 23.40
CA SER A 356 -10.21 5.73 24.18
C SER A 356 -9.27 6.36 25.20
N THR A 357 -8.95 7.63 25.01
CA THR A 357 -8.06 8.41 25.88
C THR A 357 -8.83 9.46 26.65
N SER A 358 -8.65 9.48 27.97
CA SER A 358 -9.14 10.51 28.89
C SER A 358 -7.94 11.23 29.49
N SER A 359 -7.89 12.55 29.38
CA SER A 359 -6.83 13.37 29.98
C SER A 359 -7.40 14.65 30.58
N ILE A 360 -6.57 15.43 31.27
CA ILE A 360 -6.93 16.79 31.70
C ILE A 360 -7.27 17.72 30.51
N ALA A 361 -6.77 17.41 29.31
CA ALA A 361 -7.02 18.19 28.11
C ALA A 361 -8.31 17.78 27.37
N GLY A 362 -8.86 16.59 27.62
CA GLY A 362 -10.07 16.12 26.93
C GLY A 362 -10.24 14.60 26.88
N TYR A 363 -11.29 14.18 26.18
CA TYR A 363 -11.65 12.80 25.88
C TYR A 363 -11.63 12.55 24.36
N LYS A 364 -11.02 11.45 23.92
CA LYS A 364 -10.95 11.04 22.50
C LYS A 364 -11.20 9.55 22.37
N GLN A 365 -12.08 9.16 21.46
CA GLN A 365 -12.32 7.79 21.04
C GLN A 365 -12.03 7.67 19.55
N SER A 366 -11.28 6.64 19.15
CA SER A 366 -10.92 6.38 17.76
C SER A 366 -11.07 4.90 17.46
N SER A 367 -11.52 4.58 16.26
CA SER A 367 -11.53 3.25 15.68
C SER A 367 -10.86 3.31 14.31
N VAL A 368 -10.04 2.31 14.01
CA VAL A 368 -9.43 2.13 12.68
C VAL A 368 -9.50 0.67 12.31
N ASN A 369 -10.19 0.37 11.22
CA ASN A 369 -10.22 -0.95 10.59
C ASN A 369 -9.42 -0.89 9.30
N THR A 370 -8.63 -1.91 9.01
CA THR A 370 -7.86 -2.00 7.76
C THR A 370 -7.81 -3.44 7.28
N ASP A 371 -8.23 -3.65 6.04
CA ASP A 371 -8.07 -4.91 5.32
C ASP A 371 -7.11 -4.70 4.16
N ALA A 372 -6.08 -5.54 4.04
CA ALA A 372 -5.10 -5.49 2.98
C ALA A 372 -4.82 -6.88 2.39
N SER A 373 -4.57 -6.89 1.09
CA SER A 373 -4.15 -8.02 0.28
C SER A 373 -2.87 -7.60 -0.45
N LEU A 374 -1.77 -8.30 -0.17
CA LEU A 374 -0.43 -7.96 -0.63
C LEU A 374 0.17 -9.11 -1.43
N VAL A 375 0.84 -8.79 -2.53
CA VAL A 375 1.51 -9.75 -3.41
C VAL A 375 2.69 -10.42 -2.71
N SER A 376 2.79 -11.74 -2.82
CA SER A 376 3.94 -12.54 -2.43
C SER A 376 4.52 -13.21 -3.68
N SER A 377 5.54 -12.61 -4.29
CA SER A 377 6.04 -13.02 -5.61
C SER A 377 6.52 -14.48 -5.63
N SER A 378 6.21 -15.21 -6.71
CA SER A 378 6.98 -16.43 -7.03
C SER A 378 8.37 -16.03 -7.53
N GLN A 379 9.38 -16.82 -7.18
CA GLN A 379 10.77 -16.53 -7.52
C GLN A 379 11.39 -17.73 -8.24
N ILE A 380 11.92 -17.50 -9.44
CA ILE A 380 12.68 -18.51 -10.18
C ILE A 380 14.06 -17.95 -10.48
N GLN A 381 15.10 -18.68 -10.06
CA GLN A 381 16.48 -18.27 -10.23
C GLN A 381 17.34 -19.40 -10.80
N SER A 382 18.12 -19.09 -11.84
CA SER A 382 19.17 -19.97 -12.34
C SER A 382 20.26 -19.25 -13.14
N ASP A 383 21.33 -19.94 -13.53
CA ASP A 383 22.27 -19.39 -14.54
C ASP A 383 21.65 -19.49 -15.94
N ILE A 384 20.97 -20.59 -16.25
CA ILE A 384 20.18 -20.76 -17.48
C ILE A 384 18.72 -21.05 -17.11
N LEU A 385 17.79 -20.20 -17.51
CA LEU A 385 16.35 -20.36 -17.26
C LEU A 385 15.62 -20.59 -18.58
N ASN A 386 15.09 -21.80 -18.77
CA ASN A 386 14.33 -22.19 -19.95
C ASN A 386 12.86 -22.43 -19.61
N LEU A 387 11.96 -21.62 -20.17
CA LEU A 387 10.51 -21.82 -20.12
C LEU A 387 10.02 -22.21 -21.52
N ASN A 388 9.77 -23.50 -21.76
CA ASN A 388 9.30 -24.01 -23.04
C ASN A 388 7.86 -24.52 -22.92
N ALA A 389 6.90 -23.69 -23.33
CA ALA A 389 5.50 -24.09 -23.43
C ALA A 389 5.11 -24.38 -24.88
N GLN A 390 4.22 -25.34 -25.09
CA GLN A 390 3.64 -25.57 -26.43
C GLN A 390 2.62 -24.49 -26.81
N LYS A 391 1.87 -23.98 -25.81
CA LYS A 391 0.81 -22.98 -25.99
C LYS A 391 1.14 -21.68 -25.28
N ASN A 392 0.98 -21.61 -23.95
CA ASN A 392 1.05 -20.33 -23.24
C ASN A 392 2.11 -20.34 -22.13
N VAL A 393 2.83 -19.22 -21.99
CA VAL A 393 3.54 -18.84 -20.76
C VAL A 393 2.85 -17.62 -20.17
N SER A 394 2.36 -17.72 -18.93
CA SER A 394 1.73 -16.61 -18.21
C SER A 394 2.48 -16.35 -16.91
N ILE A 395 2.95 -15.13 -16.72
CA ILE A 395 3.76 -14.74 -15.56
C ILE A 395 3.09 -13.54 -14.87
N LYS A 396 2.73 -13.70 -13.60
CA LYS A 396 1.98 -12.70 -12.83
C LYS A 396 2.66 -12.36 -11.51
N GLY A 397 2.97 -11.08 -11.31
CA GLY A 397 3.61 -10.55 -10.09
C GLY A 397 4.81 -11.35 -9.60
N SER A 398 5.64 -11.88 -10.50
CA SER A 398 6.71 -12.82 -10.19
C SER A 398 8.09 -12.31 -10.61
N GLU A 399 9.13 -12.93 -10.07
CA GLU A 399 10.52 -12.58 -10.30
C GLU A 399 11.27 -13.73 -11.00
N LEU A 400 11.85 -13.45 -12.16
CA LEU A 400 12.69 -14.36 -12.92
C LEU A 400 14.11 -13.80 -12.98
N ASN A 401 15.08 -14.53 -12.45
CA ASN A 401 16.50 -14.12 -12.43
C ASN A 401 17.36 -15.20 -13.11
N GLY A 402 18.14 -14.79 -14.12
CA GLY A 402 18.88 -15.68 -15.00
C GLY A 402 20.27 -15.15 -15.36
N GLY A 403 21.23 -15.99 -15.71
CA GLY A 403 22.32 -15.58 -16.61
C GLY A 403 21.80 -15.43 -18.04
N GLU A 404 21.19 -16.48 -18.56
CA GLU A 404 20.44 -16.52 -19.81
C GLU A 404 18.99 -16.92 -19.52
N ILE A 405 18.03 -16.12 -19.99
CA ILE A 405 16.60 -16.40 -19.86
C ILE A 405 16.03 -16.62 -21.26
N ASP A 406 15.53 -17.83 -21.52
CA ASP A 406 14.86 -18.21 -22.77
C ASP A 406 13.40 -18.61 -22.51
N ILE A 407 12.46 -17.87 -23.11
CA ILE A 407 11.02 -18.15 -23.03
C ILE A 407 10.49 -18.43 -24.43
N LYS A 408 9.89 -19.61 -24.63
CA LYS A 408 9.35 -20.07 -25.91
C LYS A 408 7.92 -20.57 -25.74
N ALA A 409 6.98 -20.00 -26.50
CA ALA A 409 5.57 -20.37 -26.48
C ALA A 409 4.84 -19.97 -27.77
N ASP A 410 3.57 -20.33 -27.92
CA ASP A 410 2.69 -19.67 -28.90
C ASP A 410 2.31 -18.26 -28.44
N LYS A 411 1.99 -18.11 -27.15
CA LYS A 411 1.70 -16.82 -26.49
C LYS A 411 2.48 -16.66 -25.19
N VAL A 412 2.98 -15.45 -24.93
CA VAL A 412 3.63 -15.08 -23.67
C VAL A 412 2.96 -13.83 -23.10
N ASP A 413 2.46 -13.92 -21.88
CA ASP A 413 1.76 -12.82 -21.20
C ASP A 413 2.45 -12.47 -19.87
N PHE A 414 2.83 -11.20 -19.70
CA PHE A 414 3.26 -10.65 -18.42
C PHE A 414 2.15 -9.80 -17.80
N ILE A 415 1.65 -10.24 -16.65
CA ILE A 415 0.51 -9.64 -15.96
C ILE A 415 0.96 -9.00 -14.66
N ALA A 416 0.57 -7.74 -14.41
CA ALA A 416 0.85 -7.11 -13.12
C ALA A 416 -0.11 -7.67 -12.04
N ALA A 417 0.45 -8.05 -10.88
CA ALA A 417 -0.34 -8.48 -9.73
C ALA A 417 -0.90 -7.28 -8.96
N GLN A 418 -1.82 -7.49 -8.01
CA GLN A 418 -2.55 -6.41 -7.33
C GLN A 418 -2.30 -6.43 -5.83
N ASN A 419 -1.94 -5.27 -5.27
CA ASN A 419 -2.07 -4.96 -3.86
C ASN A 419 -3.34 -4.16 -3.65
N LYS A 420 -4.13 -4.51 -2.63
CA LYS A 420 -5.37 -3.82 -2.26
C LYS A 420 -5.35 -3.46 -0.79
N THR A 421 -5.76 -2.25 -0.45
CA THR A 421 -5.90 -1.80 0.94
C THR A 421 -7.22 -1.04 1.08
N HIS A 422 -8.01 -1.40 2.08
CA HIS A 422 -9.22 -0.70 2.49
C HIS A 422 -9.05 -0.28 3.95
N THR A 423 -9.29 0.99 4.25
CA THR A 423 -9.20 1.53 5.61
C THR A 423 -10.43 2.36 5.95
N GLU A 424 -11.07 2.03 7.06
CA GLU A 424 -12.15 2.80 7.66
C GLU A 424 -11.69 3.37 9.00
N SER A 425 -11.94 4.64 9.25
CA SER A 425 -11.60 5.29 10.51
C SER A 425 -12.74 6.16 11.00
N ASP A 426 -13.10 5.96 12.26
CA ASP A 426 -14.10 6.75 12.96
C ASP A 426 -13.46 7.36 14.20
N SER A 427 -13.68 8.66 14.42
CA SER A 427 -13.18 9.34 15.60
C SER A 427 -14.24 10.27 16.19
N ILE A 428 -14.30 10.30 17.51
CA ILE A 428 -15.12 11.22 18.31
C ILE A 428 -14.19 11.80 19.37
N ALA A 429 -14.10 13.12 19.46
CA ALA A 429 -13.25 13.75 20.45
C ALA A 429 -13.89 15.01 21.01
N ILE A 430 -13.66 15.27 22.29
CA ILE A 430 -13.91 16.54 22.96
C ILE A 430 -12.65 16.97 23.70
N GLY A 431 -12.16 18.18 23.49
CA GLY A 431 -10.98 18.63 24.21
C GLY A 431 -10.61 20.07 23.97
N VAL A 432 -9.62 20.51 24.74
CA VAL A 432 -9.12 21.87 24.66
C VAL A 432 -8.27 22.07 23.40
N PHE A 433 -8.37 23.27 22.83
CA PHE A 433 -7.45 23.75 21.82
C PHE A 433 -6.92 25.12 22.22
N ALA A 434 -5.76 25.49 21.72
CA ALA A 434 -5.14 26.79 21.94
C ALA A 434 -4.36 27.23 20.70
N ASN A 435 -4.60 28.45 20.24
CA ASN A 435 -3.88 29.08 19.13
C ASN A 435 -3.28 30.39 19.63
N ALA A 436 -2.00 30.64 19.37
CA ALA A 436 -1.32 31.88 19.75
C ALA A 436 -0.58 32.44 18.54
N ASN A 437 -0.88 33.67 18.17
CA ASN A 437 -0.20 34.40 17.11
C ASN A 437 0.53 35.60 17.72
N LEU A 438 1.86 35.68 17.54
CA LEU A 438 2.68 36.84 17.90
C LEU A 438 3.09 37.56 16.62
N GLU A 439 2.87 38.88 16.53
CA GLU A 439 3.26 39.70 15.38
C GLU A 439 4.25 40.78 15.82
N LEU A 440 5.49 40.73 15.31
CA LEU A 440 6.52 41.74 15.56
C LEU A 440 7.15 42.18 14.23
N THR A 441 7.08 43.48 13.92
CA THR A 441 7.77 44.08 12.76
C THR A 441 7.53 43.36 11.42
N GLY A 442 6.30 42.92 11.17
CA GLY A 442 5.89 42.31 9.89
C GLY A 442 6.17 40.82 9.74
N ASN A 443 6.79 40.16 10.73
CA ASN A 443 6.99 38.70 10.77
C ASN A 443 6.24 38.14 11.98
N GLY A 444 5.27 37.23 11.75
CA GLY A 444 4.50 36.59 12.79
C GLY A 444 4.96 35.17 13.11
N VAL A 445 4.75 34.71 14.35
CA VAL A 445 4.88 33.30 14.76
C VAL A 445 3.54 32.83 15.30
N ALA A 446 2.98 31.79 14.70
CA ALA A 446 1.71 31.17 15.04
C ALA A 446 1.95 29.77 15.63
N VAL A 447 1.56 29.55 16.89
CA VAL A 447 1.58 28.25 17.58
C VAL A 447 0.14 27.76 17.70
N ASN A 448 -0.14 26.54 17.24
CA ASN A 448 -1.47 25.94 17.29
C ASN A 448 -1.40 24.58 17.98
N TYR A 449 -2.23 24.36 18.99
CA TYR A 449 -2.44 23.11 19.71
C TYR A 449 -3.93 22.72 19.64
N SER A 450 -4.23 21.48 19.29
CA SER A 450 -5.59 20.93 19.39
C SER A 450 -5.54 19.49 19.88
N PHE A 451 -6.16 19.21 21.02
CA PHE A 451 -6.32 17.85 21.55
C PHE A 451 -7.17 16.97 20.60
N VAL A 452 -8.22 17.57 20.04
CA VAL A 452 -9.18 16.91 19.15
C VAL A 452 -8.55 16.48 17.84
N GLN A 453 -7.65 17.29 17.28
CA GLN A 453 -6.95 16.99 16.03
C GLN A 453 -5.58 16.33 16.23
N ASP A 454 -5.13 16.17 17.48
CA ASP A 454 -3.79 15.68 17.85
C ASP A 454 -2.65 16.43 17.15
N LYS A 455 -2.78 17.76 17.07
CA LYS A 455 -1.86 18.65 16.35
C LYS A 455 -1.17 19.63 17.28
N ALA A 456 0.14 19.78 17.12
CA ALA A 456 0.96 20.83 17.75
C ALA A 456 1.96 21.37 16.72
N ASN A 457 1.71 22.56 16.17
CA ASN A 457 2.52 23.13 15.08
C ASN A 457 2.93 24.58 15.39
N ALA A 458 4.11 24.98 14.94
CA ALA A 458 4.61 26.36 14.99
C ALA A 458 5.01 26.82 13.59
N ASN A 459 4.32 27.84 13.06
CA ASN A 459 4.52 28.36 11.71
C ASN A 459 4.88 29.86 11.74
N THR A 460 5.73 30.31 10.83
CA THR A 460 5.96 31.74 10.60
C THR A 460 4.91 32.28 9.63
N THR A 461 4.18 33.33 10.02
CA THR A 461 3.12 33.96 9.21
C THR A 461 3.61 35.30 8.63
N ASN A 462 3.43 35.49 7.32
CA ASN A 462 3.64 36.78 6.64
C ASN A 462 2.28 37.49 6.55
N SER A 463 1.94 38.29 7.57
CA SER A 463 0.65 38.99 7.62
C SER A 463 0.62 40.18 6.66
N SER A 464 -0.08 40.02 5.54
CA SER A 464 -0.31 41.07 4.52
C SER A 464 -1.77 41.54 4.48
N ASN A 465 -2.50 41.53 5.62
CA ASN A 465 -3.89 42.04 5.68
C ASN A 465 -4.34 42.37 7.12
N SER A 466 -4.27 43.63 7.54
CA SER A 466 -5.01 44.16 8.71
C SER A 466 -5.14 45.69 8.65
N ILE A 467 -6.18 46.18 7.96
CA ILE A 467 -6.55 47.61 7.89
C ILE A 467 -7.76 47.83 8.82
N THR A 468 -7.66 48.74 9.79
CA THR A 468 -8.79 49.17 10.62
C THR A 468 -9.39 50.50 10.13
N GLN A 469 -10.63 50.79 10.55
CA GLN A 469 -11.37 52.02 10.21
C GLN A 469 -10.55 53.27 10.54
N GLY A 470 -9.95 53.87 9.51
CA GLY A 470 -9.10 55.07 9.64
C GLY A 470 -7.82 55.05 8.79
N GLY A 471 -7.43 53.90 8.23
CA GLY A 471 -6.25 53.81 7.36
C GLY A 471 -4.90 53.74 8.10
N VAL A 472 -4.88 53.31 9.37
CA VAL A 472 -3.65 53.06 10.14
C VAL A 472 -3.55 51.55 10.43
N ARG A 473 -2.33 50.98 10.29
CA ARG A 473 -2.02 49.58 10.58
C ARG A 473 -2.32 49.29 12.07
N SER A 474 -2.92 48.13 12.37
CA SER A 474 -3.27 47.76 13.75
C SER A 474 -2.01 47.50 14.60
N ASP A 475 -1.88 48.18 15.74
CA ASP A 475 -0.79 48.02 16.74
C ASP A 475 -0.97 46.76 17.63
N LEU A 476 -1.69 45.73 17.16
CA LEU A 476 -1.99 44.54 17.96
C LEU A 476 -0.78 43.59 17.99
N LEU A 477 -0.10 43.51 19.13
CA LEU A 477 1.17 42.78 19.30
C LEU A 477 1.00 41.24 19.38
N GLY A 478 -0.23 40.72 19.40
CA GLY A 478 -0.52 39.29 19.32
C GLY A 478 -1.94 38.92 19.79
N THR A 479 -2.45 37.78 19.30
CA THR A 479 -3.74 37.21 19.70
C THR A 479 -3.56 35.82 20.27
N ALA A 480 -4.20 35.52 21.40
CA ALA A 480 -4.31 34.17 21.92
C ALA A 480 -5.77 33.74 21.92
N GLU A 481 -6.02 32.52 21.48
CA GLU A 481 -7.31 31.85 21.46
C GLU A 481 -7.19 30.55 22.24
N ALA A 482 -8.13 30.25 23.11
CA ALA A 482 -8.25 28.94 23.74
C ALA A 482 -9.72 28.53 23.79
N GLY A 483 -10.02 27.25 23.68
CA GLY A 483 -11.40 26.80 23.61
C GLY A 483 -11.59 25.32 23.87
N LEU A 484 -12.84 24.91 23.87
CA LEU A 484 -13.28 23.52 23.89
C LEU A 484 -13.87 23.19 22.52
N GLU A 485 -13.47 22.08 21.94
CA GLU A 485 -13.99 21.58 20.67
C GLU A 485 -14.53 20.16 20.88
N PHE A 486 -15.71 19.87 20.35
CA PHE A 486 -16.22 18.53 20.07
C PHE A 486 -16.11 18.29 18.55
N SER A 487 -15.66 17.10 18.15
CA SER A 487 -15.68 16.68 16.75
C SER A 487 -16.03 15.21 16.59
N LYS A 488 -16.68 14.89 15.46
CA LYS A 488 -16.85 13.54 14.93
C LYS A 488 -16.33 13.52 13.50
N THR A 489 -15.46 12.58 13.16
CA THR A 489 -14.92 12.40 11.80
C THR A 489 -14.98 10.94 11.38
N GLU A 490 -15.52 10.68 10.20
CA GLU A 490 -15.55 9.36 9.54
C GLU A 490 -14.74 9.45 8.24
N LYS A 491 -13.82 8.51 8.00
CA LYS A 491 -12.95 8.47 6.83
C LYS A 491 -12.87 7.06 6.24
N ILE A 492 -13.05 6.96 4.93
CA ILE A 492 -12.87 5.73 4.15
C ILE A 492 -11.77 5.96 3.10
N SER A 493 -10.85 5.01 2.96
CA SER A 493 -9.76 5.05 1.98
C SER A 493 -9.63 3.69 1.29
N ASP A 494 -9.69 3.66 -0.03
CA ASP A 494 -9.37 2.48 -0.85
C ASP A 494 -8.12 2.75 -1.69
N GLU A 495 -7.20 1.80 -1.72
CA GLU A 495 -5.99 1.83 -2.52
C GLU A 495 -5.83 0.53 -3.31
N LEU A 496 -5.57 0.65 -4.61
CA LEU A 496 -5.20 -0.44 -5.51
C LEU A 496 -3.87 -0.05 -6.17
N SER A 497 -2.85 -0.89 -6.03
CA SER A 497 -1.59 -0.73 -6.75
C SER A 497 -1.19 -2.02 -7.46
N HIS A 498 -0.47 -1.90 -8.58
CA HIS A 498 -0.05 -3.01 -9.40
C HIS A 498 1.45 -3.32 -9.22
N VAL A 499 1.76 -4.59 -8.98
CA VAL A 499 3.13 -5.12 -8.87
C VAL A 499 3.51 -5.77 -10.19
N SER A 500 4.43 -5.15 -10.91
CA SER A 500 4.95 -5.67 -12.17
C SER A 500 5.88 -6.87 -11.93
N ASN A 501 5.95 -7.76 -12.92
CA ASN A 501 6.96 -8.81 -12.97
C ASN A 501 8.36 -8.20 -13.09
N THR A 502 9.36 -8.87 -12.52
CA THR A 502 10.76 -8.48 -12.64
C THR A 502 11.54 -9.58 -13.34
N ILE A 503 12.12 -9.27 -14.51
CA ILE A 503 12.88 -10.23 -15.32
C ILE A 503 14.30 -9.69 -15.46
N LYS A 504 15.28 -10.38 -14.85
CA LYS A 504 16.68 -9.95 -14.85
C LYS A 504 17.61 -11.01 -15.40
N GLY A 505 18.51 -10.62 -16.30
CA GLY A 505 19.63 -11.49 -16.61
C GLY A 505 20.79 -10.88 -17.37
N SER A 506 21.68 -11.71 -17.91
CA SER A 506 22.69 -11.23 -18.87
C SER A 506 22.07 -11.07 -20.25
N ASN A 507 21.37 -12.10 -20.73
CA ASN A 507 20.56 -12.07 -21.94
C ASN A 507 19.12 -12.49 -21.63
N ILE A 508 18.15 -11.83 -22.25
CA ILE A 508 16.72 -12.19 -22.17
C ILE A 508 16.21 -12.41 -23.59
N ASN A 509 15.82 -13.64 -23.92
CA ASN A 509 15.25 -14.00 -25.21
C ASN A 509 13.82 -14.52 -25.04
N ILE A 510 12.87 -13.87 -25.69
CA ILE A 510 11.46 -14.25 -25.67
C ILE A 510 11.00 -14.45 -27.10
N ASN A 511 10.58 -15.67 -27.44
CA ASN A 511 10.09 -16.03 -28.76
C ASN A 511 8.67 -16.60 -28.66
N ALA A 512 7.68 -15.78 -28.99
CA ALA A 512 6.27 -16.16 -29.08
C ALA A 512 5.86 -16.37 -30.55
N ASN A 513 5.18 -17.47 -30.90
CA ASN A 513 4.78 -17.66 -32.30
C ASN A 513 3.63 -16.74 -32.74
N ASN A 514 2.82 -16.24 -31.79
CA ASN A 514 1.62 -15.46 -32.06
C ASN A 514 1.60 -14.12 -31.33
N ALA A 515 1.66 -14.06 -30.00
CA ALA A 515 1.54 -12.80 -29.28
C ALA A 515 2.44 -12.74 -28.03
N LEU A 516 2.99 -11.55 -27.79
CA LEU A 516 3.76 -11.20 -26.61
C LEU A 516 3.19 -9.92 -25.98
N ASP A 517 2.72 -10.01 -24.73
CA ASP A 517 2.34 -8.85 -23.93
C ASP A 517 3.37 -8.59 -22.83
N ILE A 518 4.07 -7.46 -22.91
CA ILE A 518 5.12 -7.05 -21.96
C ILE A 518 4.63 -6.05 -20.91
N GLY A 519 3.36 -5.65 -20.94
CA GLY A 519 2.87 -4.49 -20.19
C GLY A 519 2.93 -4.62 -18.68
N GLY A 520 2.82 -5.85 -18.16
CA GLY A 520 2.93 -6.14 -16.74
C GLY A 520 4.35 -6.45 -16.26
N ALA A 521 5.40 -6.09 -17.01
CA ALA A 521 6.78 -6.49 -16.70
C ALA A 521 7.81 -5.36 -16.81
N ASN A 522 8.87 -5.51 -16.01
CA ASN A 522 10.12 -4.77 -16.12
C ASN A 522 11.26 -5.73 -16.47
N PHE A 523 12.06 -5.36 -17.46
CA PHE A 523 13.17 -6.16 -17.99
C PHE A 523 14.50 -5.45 -17.76
N GLU A 524 15.48 -6.16 -17.22
CA GLU A 524 16.84 -5.67 -16.96
C GLU A 524 17.86 -6.70 -17.43
N ALA A 525 18.58 -6.40 -18.51
CA ALA A 525 19.65 -7.24 -19.03
C ALA A 525 20.99 -6.51 -19.05
N ASN A 526 22.06 -7.17 -18.63
CA ASN A 526 23.41 -6.63 -18.72
C ASN A 526 23.95 -6.60 -20.17
N LYS A 527 23.36 -7.36 -21.08
CA LYS A 527 23.68 -7.41 -22.51
C LYS A 527 22.41 -7.24 -23.34
N ASP A 528 21.95 -8.28 -24.03
CA ASP A 528 20.90 -8.18 -25.03
C ASP A 528 19.51 -8.56 -24.47
N ILE A 529 18.48 -7.86 -24.95
CA ILE A 529 17.07 -8.24 -24.82
C ILE A 529 16.51 -8.46 -26.23
N ASN A 530 16.07 -9.68 -26.52
CA ASN A 530 15.52 -10.09 -27.80
C ASN A 530 14.06 -10.51 -27.64
N LEU A 531 13.14 -9.68 -28.13
CA LEU A 531 11.70 -9.90 -28.07
C LEU A 531 11.17 -10.15 -29.49
N ARG A 532 10.76 -11.39 -29.76
CA ARG A 532 10.25 -11.81 -31.07
C ARG A 532 8.87 -12.42 -30.93
N ALA A 533 7.89 -11.89 -31.65
CA ALA A 533 6.50 -12.36 -31.56
C ALA A 533 5.74 -12.28 -32.89
N GLY A 534 4.53 -12.85 -32.98
CA GLY A 534 3.60 -12.52 -34.07
C GLY A 534 3.13 -11.06 -33.98
N GLU A 535 2.81 -10.60 -32.78
CA GLU A 535 2.57 -9.20 -32.39
C GLU A 535 3.16 -8.93 -31.00
N ILE A 536 3.58 -7.69 -30.74
CA ILE A 536 4.10 -7.27 -29.42
C ILE A 536 3.25 -6.12 -28.90
N VAL A 537 2.72 -6.26 -27.69
CA VAL A 537 1.89 -5.24 -27.04
C VAL A 537 2.37 -4.95 -25.62
N SER A 538 2.03 -3.78 -25.10
CA SER A 538 2.22 -3.42 -23.69
C SER A 538 0.88 -3.03 -23.08
N THR A 539 0.21 -3.95 -22.39
CA THR A 539 -1.06 -3.67 -21.69
C THR A 539 -0.85 -2.78 -20.45
N LYS A 540 -1.77 -1.85 -20.22
CA LYS A 540 -1.72 -0.89 -19.11
C LYS A 540 -2.50 -1.38 -17.89
N TYR A 541 -1.97 -1.09 -16.71
CA TYR A 541 -2.57 -1.35 -15.41
C TYR A 541 -2.67 -0.03 -14.64
N GLU A 542 -3.84 0.27 -14.07
CA GLU A 542 -4.14 1.56 -13.45
C GLU A 542 -4.16 1.44 -11.93
N ASP A 543 -3.22 2.12 -11.26
CA ASP A 543 -3.21 2.28 -9.81
C ASP A 543 -4.25 3.33 -9.43
N THR A 544 -5.01 3.10 -8.35
CA THR A 544 -6.09 4.00 -7.93
C THR A 544 -6.07 4.23 -6.42
N LYS A 545 -6.40 5.45 -6.00
CA LYS A 545 -6.62 5.80 -4.60
C LYS A 545 -7.86 6.66 -4.47
N THR A 546 -8.82 6.24 -3.65
CA THR A 546 -10.03 6.99 -3.33
C THR A 546 -10.10 7.28 -1.85
N GLN A 547 -10.42 8.51 -1.47
CA GLN A 547 -10.65 8.90 -0.08
C GLN A 547 -11.94 9.68 0.05
N SER A 548 -12.73 9.37 1.07
CA SER A 548 -13.93 10.09 1.46
C SER A 548 -13.85 10.40 2.95
N SER A 549 -14.14 11.64 3.33
CA SER A 549 -14.13 12.08 4.72
C SER A 549 -15.35 12.94 5.01
N THR A 550 -16.04 12.67 6.10
CA THR A 550 -17.14 13.51 6.61
C THR A 550 -16.85 13.90 8.04
N GLY A 551 -16.96 15.19 8.34
CA GLY A 551 -16.66 15.75 9.66
C GLY A 551 -17.77 16.65 10.18
N PHE A 552 -18.08 16.52 11.46
CA PHE A 552 -18.97 17.39 12.22
C PHE A 552 -18.19 17.93 13.42
N GLY A 553 -18.39 19.20 13.78
CA GLY A 553 -17.79 19.79 14.97
C GLY A 553 -18.66 20.85 15.62
N LEU A 554 -18.50 21.00 16.93
CA LEU A 554 -19.08 22.05 17.76
C LEU A 554 -17.97 22.59 18.67
N TYR A 555 -17.69 23.89 18.66
CA TYR A 555 -16.63 24.47 19.49
C TYR A 555 -17.11 25.70 20.24
N ILE A 556 -16.47 25.97 21.38
CA ILE A 556 -16.55 27.20 22.14
C ILE A 556 -15.14 27.74 22.25
N LYS A 557 -14.89 29.00 21.88
CA LYS A 557 -13.56 29.62 21.90
C LYS A 557 -13.59 30.96 22.62
N GLU A 558 -12.52 31.27 23.32
CA GLU A 558 -12.27 32.57 23.94
C GLU A 558 -11.02 33.18 23.32
N ARG A 559 -11.14 34.38 22.74
CA ARG A 559 -10.03 35.16 22.16
C ARG A 559 -9.68 36.32 23.07
N ILE A 560 -8.39 36.47 23.37
CA ILE A 560 -7.80 37.58 24.10
C ILE A 560 -6.90 38.38 23.15
N GLU A 561 -7.17 39.67 23.06
CA GLU A 561 -6.42 40.64 22.26
C GLU A 561 -5.52 41.46 23.21
N ALA A 562 -4.20 41.33 23.09
CA ALA A 562 -3.26 41.93 24.04
C ALA A 562 -2.46 43.08 23.43
N THR A 563 -2.52 44.25 24.07
CA THR A 563 -1.54 45.32 23.90
C THR A 563 -0.52 45.26 25.06
N SER A 564 0.56 44.48 24.87
CA SER A 564 1.90 44.73 25.47
C SER A 564 2.37 44.13 26.84
N PRO A 565 1.93 42.96 27.39
CA PRO A 565 2.84 42.26 28.33
C PRO A 565 2.95 40.72 28.28
N ILE A 566 2.28 40.00 27.38
CA ILE A 566 2.27 38.50 27.36
C ILE A 566 3.58 37.90 26.80
N ALA A 567 4.44 38.70 26.17
CA ALA A 567 5.71 38.26 25.58
C ALA A 567 6.71 37.64 26.58
N SER A 568 6.57 37.91 27.88
CA SER A 568 7.48 37.41 28.93
C SER A 568 7.23 35.94 29.31
N ALA A 569 5.99 35.42 29.20
CA ALA A 569 5.64 34.05 29.57
C ALA A 569 6.10 33.02 28.53
N ILE A 570 6.12 33.40 27.25
CA ILE A 570 6.54 32.54 26.12
C ILE A 570 8.07 32.46 26.01
N ASN A 571 8.79 33.54 26.36
CA ASN A 571 10.25 33.50 26.47
C ASN A 571 10.73 32.52 27.57
N GLN A 572 9.94 32.33 28.64
CA GLN A 572 10.28 31.46 29.75
C GLN A 572 10.02 29.97 29.46
N SER A 573 9.01 29.64 28.64
CA SER A 573 8.76 28.26 28.18
C SER A 573 9.77 27.80 27.11
N ALA A 574 10.19 28.70 26.22
CA ALA A 574 11.25 28.45 25.25
C ALA A 574 12.64 28.28 25.93
N GLN A 575 12.92 29.01 27.00
CA GLN A 575 14.15 28.83 27.79
C GLN A 575 14.17 27.50 28.55
N ASN A 576 13.02 27.04 29.10
CA ASN A 576 12.94 25.75 29.81
C ASN A 576 13.02 24.53 28.90
N ALA A 577 12.66 24.64 27.62
CA ALA A 577 12.89 23.59 26.63
C ALA A 577 14.37 23.47 26.20
N ALA A 578 15.17 24.53 26.42
CA ALA A 578 16.58 24.58 26.05
C ALA A 578 17.54 24.16 27.19
N THR A 579 17.10 24.14 28.45
CA THR A 579 17.93 23.69 29.58
C THR A 579 17.82 22.18 29.80
N LYS A 580 18.79 21.46 29.23
CA LYS A 580 19.10 20.05 29.48
C LYS A 580 19.05 19.67 30.96
N ASN A 581 18.35 18.59 31.27
CA ASN A 581 18.82 17.59 32.23
C ASN A 581 18.51 16.19 31.69
N GLU A 582 19.53 15.33 31.71
CA GLU A 582 19.51 13.99 31.14
C GLU A 582 18.52 13.08 31.92
N ASN A 583 17.79 12.23 31.17
CA ASN A 583 16.90 11.13 31.62
C ASN A 583 15.41 11.36 31.96
N LEU A 584 14.75 12.46 31.58
CA LEU A 584 13.27 12.54 31.65
C LEU A 584 12.69 13.11 30.34
N GLY A 585 11.88 12.29 29.64
CA GLY A 585 11.22 12.69 28.39
C GLY A 585 10.21 13.81 28.62
N VAL A 586 10.38 14.93 27.92
CA VAL A 586 9.45 16.07 27.97
C VAL A 586 8.19 15.72 27.17
N ASN A 587 7.04 15.60 27.85
CA ASN A 587 5.74 15.47 27.19
C ASN A 587 5.29 16.88 26.73
N TYR A 588 5.37 17.16 25.43
CA TYR A 588 4.98 18.45 24.84
C TYR A 588 3.51 18.83 25.15
N GLY A 589 2.63 17.86 25.44
CA GLY A 589 1.28 18.11 25.94
C GLY A 589 1.25 18.78 27.30
N ILE A 590 2.21 18.49 28.19
CA ILE A 590 2.36 19.14 29.51
C ILE A 590 3.02 20.52 29.41
N VAL A 591 3.96 20.73 28.48
CA VAL A 591 4.61 22.04 28.30
C VAL A 591 3.63 23.06 27.69
N ALA A 592 2.81 22.62 26.74
CA ALA A 592 1.71 23.42 26.22
C ALA A 592 0.61 23.65 27.28
N SER A 593 0.32 22.66 28.13
CA SER A 593 -0.64 22.85 29.23
C SER A 593 -0.08 23.54 30.47
N GLN A 594 1.24 23.68 30.64
CA GLN A 594 1.86 24.55 31.65
C GLN A 594 1.83 26.02 31.23
N ALA A 595 1.94 26.30 29.91
CA ALA A 595 1.56 27.60 29.37
C ALA A 595 0.08 27.91 29.66
N LEU A 596 -0.80 26.90 29.64
CA LEU A 596 -2.21 27.04 30.03
C LEU A 596 -2.45 27.03 31.55
N ALA A 597 -1.60 26.43 32.38
CA ALA A 597 -1.75 26.41 33.84
C ALA A 597 -1.52 27.81 34.45
N ASN A 598 -0.63 28.60 33.86
CA ASN A 598 -0.52 30.04 34.16
C ASN A 598 -1.72 30.86 33.63
N THR A 599 -2.55 30.27 32.76
CA THR A 599 -3.84 30.82 32.32
C THR A 599 -5.05 30.22 33.06
N ALA A 600 -4.88 29.34 34.06
CA ALA A 600 -6.00 28.78 34.83
C ALA A 600 -6.78 29.85 35.62
N ASN A 601 -6.25 31.07 35.76
CA ASN A 601 -7.00 32.22 36.28
C ASN A 601 -7.98 32.83 35.25
N ILE A 602 -7.89 32.49 33.97
CA ILE A 602 -8.68 33.11 32.89
C ILE A 602 -10.15 32.69 32.94
N PHE A 603 -10.46 31.45 33.38
CA PHE A 603 -11.85 31.01 33.56
C PHE A 603 -12.42 31.24 34.97
N SER A 604 -11.63 31.68 35.95
CA SER A 604 -12.10 31.66 37.35
C SER A 604 -11.81 32.87 38.26
N ASN A 605 -11.04 33.90 37.88
CA ASN A 605 -11.11 35.24 38.49
C ASN A 605 -9.98 36.15 38.01
N ASN A 606 -10.33 37.40 37.67
CA ASN A 606 -9.46 38.57 37.43
C ASN A 606 -8.58 38.57 36.16
N LEU A 607 -9.05 39.29 35.12
CA LEU A 607 -8.18 40.02 34.20
C LEU A 607 -8.66 41.47 34.08
N ILE A 608 -7.81 42.38 34.56
CA ILE A 608 -8.04 43.82 34.68
C ILE A 608 -7.92 44.46 33.28
N ASN A 609 -8.98 45.12 32.81
CA ASN A 609 -9.05 46.04 31.66
C ASN A 609 -8.82 45.51 30.22
N THR A 610 -9.14 44.26 29.88
CA THR A 610 -9.00 43.73 28.49
C THR A 610 -10.32 43.21 27.90
N THR A 611 -10.53 43.40 26.60
CA THR A 611 -11.70 42.88 25.84
C THR A 611 -11.58 41.37 25.62
N SER A 612 -12.61 40.60 26.00
CA SER A 612 -12.69 39.14 25.76
C SER A 612 -13.81 38.81 24.77
N ASN A 613 -13.51 37.98 23.76
CA ASN A 613 -14.47 37.53 22.74
C ASN A 613 -14.76 36.04 22.92
N GLN A 614 -15.99 35.67 23.27
CA GLN A 614 -16.43 34.28 23.43
C GLN A 614 -17.24 33.84 22.19
N THR A 615 -16.82 32.82 21.45
CA THR A 615 -17.53 32.30 20.27
C THR A 615 -18.04 30.88 20.49
N LEU A 616 -19.30 30.62 20.17
CA LEU A 616 -19.85 29.28 19.94
C LEU A 616 -19.92 29.02 18.43
N GLY A 617 -19.47 27.87 17.93
CA GLY A 617 -19.54 27.56 16.51
C GLY A 617 -19.78 26.10 16.18
N PHE A 618 -20.46 25.87 15.06
CA PHE A 618 -20.79 24.60 14.44
C PHE A 618 -20.03 24.49 13.11
N LYS A 619 -19.52 23.30 12.80
CA LYS A 619 -18.78 23.01 11.57
C LYS A 619 -19.23 21.69 10.95
N PHE A 620 -19.38 21.68 9.64
CA PHE A 620 -19.59 20.47 8.82
C PHE A 620 -18.65 20.51 7.61
N ASN A 621 -17.94 19.42 7.34
CA ASN A 621 -17.09 19.28 6.14
C ASN A 621 -17.31 17.92 5.49
N GLN A 622 -17.27 17.90 4.16
CA GLN A 622 -17.27 16.69 3.34
C GLN A 622 -16.19 16.83 2.27
N ASP A 623 -15.24 15.89 2.25
CA ASP A 623 -14.13 15.85 1.30
C ASP A 623 -14.13 14.52 0.54
N LYS A 624 -13.95 14.58 -0.77
CA LYS A 624 -13.76 13.40 -1.63
C LYS A 624 -12.57 13.63 -2.55
N SER A 625 -11.67 12.66 -2.65
CA SER A 625 -10.58 12.67 -3.61
C SER A 625 -10.45 11.31 -4.30
N GLN A 626 -10.02 11.35 -5.55
CA GLN A 626 -9.72 10.18 -6.35
C GLN A 626 -8.52 10.48 -7.26
N SER A 627 -7.50 9.64 -7.22
CA SER A 627 -6.36 9.69 -8.13
C SER A 627 -6.21 8.35 -8.86
N SER A 628 -5.76 8.39 -10.11
CA SER A 628 -5.37 7.21 -10.86
C SER A 628 -4.14 7.44 -11.73
N SER A 629 -3.34 6.38 -11.93
CA SER A 629 -2.12 6.43 -12.75
C SER A 629 -1.87 5.10 -13.42
N GLU A 630 -1.62 5.12 -14.73
CA GLU A 630 -1.22 3.92 -15.45
C GLU A 630 0.26 3.58 -15.21
N ASN A 631 0.60 2.29 -15.11
CA ASN A 631 1.95 1.79 -14.88
C ASN A 631 2.89 2.06 -16.06
N ILE A 632 4.20 2.22 -15.84
CA ILE A 632 5.19 2.36 -16.93
C ILE A 632 6.08 1.12 -16.96
N SER A 633 6.11 0.40 -18.08
CA SER A 633 6.97 -0.78 -18.27
C SER A 633 8.39 -0.34 -18.59
N LYS A 634 9.38 -0.84 -17.85
CA LYS A 634 10.79 -0.47 -18.02
C LYS A 634 11.57 -1.57 -18.72
N ILE A 635 12.38 -1.22 -19.71
CA ILE A 635 13.22 -2.15 -20.46
C ILE A 635 14.64 -1.58 -20.51
N ASN A 636 15.59 -2.21 -19.82
CA ASN A 636 16.98 -1.80 -19.81
C ASN A 636 17.85 -2.93 -20.36
N ALA A 637 18.47 -2.72 -21.51
CA ALA A 637 19.50 -3.61 -22.07
C ALA A 637 20.86 -2.92 -21.99
N GLY A 638 21.93 -3.64 -21.64
CA GLY A 638 23.29 -3.10 -21.66
C GLY A 638 23.81 -2.88 -23.09
N ASP A 639 23.46 -3.80 -23.99
CA ASP A 639 23.89 -3.80 -25.39
C ASP A 639 22.71 -3.52 -26.33
N ASN A 640 22.04 -4.54 -26.86
CA ASN A 640 20.97 -4.37 -27.84
C ASN A 640 19.60 -4.69 -27.26
N LEU A 641 18.61 -3.86 -27.59
CA LEU A 641 17.20 -4.16 -27.44
C LEU A 641 16.61 -4.38 -28.83
N ASN A 642 16.23 -5.63 -29.14
CA ASN A 642 15.65 -6.04 -30.41
C ASN A 642 14.17 -6.38 -30.22
N LEU A 643 13.27 -5.69 -30.92
CA LEU A 643 11.84 -6.01 -30.98
C LEU A 643 11.47 -6.38 -32.40
N GLU A 644 11.06 -7.63 -32.62
CA GLU A 644 10.67 -8.15 -33.92
C GLU A 644 9.22 -8.68 -33.88
N SER A 645 8.34 -8.05 -34.64
CA SER A 645 7.01 -8.59 -34.95
C SER A 645 7.05 -9.29 -36.30
N THR A 646 6.60 -10.55 -36.34
CA THR A 646 6.66 -11.43 -37.50
C THR A 646 5.37 -11.46 -38.33
N LYS A 647 4.25 -10.97 -37.77
CA LYS A 647 2.93 -10.98 -38.45
C LYS A 647 2.19 -9.65 -38.36
N GLY A 648 2.28 -8.95 -37.22
CA GLY A 648 1.43 -7.81 -36.87
C GLY A 648 2.22 -6.58 -36.42
N SER A 649 1.62 -5.80 -35.52
CA SER A 649 2.18 -4.52 -35.06
C SER A 649 2.99 -4.68 -33.76
N ILE A 650 3.79 -3.66 -33.46
CA ILE A 650 4.42 -3.43 -32.15
C ILE A 650 3.73 -2.21 -31.53
N VAL A 651 3.04 -2.39 -30.41
CA VAL A 651 2.28 -1.33 -29.71
C VAL A 651 2.79 -1.18 -28.28
N LEU A 652 3.51 -0.09 -28.01
CA LEU A 652 4.13 0.19 -26.72
C LEU A 652 3.39 1.33 -26.00
N ASN A 653 2.52 0.98 -25.06
CA ASN A 653 1.82 1.94 -24.22
C ASN A 653 2.61 2.21 -22.94
N GLY A 654 3.01 3.46 -22.72
CA GLY A 654 3.80 3.95 -21.59
C GLY A 654 5.00 3.08 -21.27
N VAL A 655 5.96 3.03 -22.19
CA VAL A 655 7.21 2.27 -22.03
C VAL A 655 8.39 3.22 -21.86
N GLU A 656 9.31 2.89 -20.98
CA GLU A 656 10.64 3.50 -20.87
C GLU A 656 11.70 2.45 -21.23
N ALA A 657 12.35 2.62 -22.38
CA ALA A 657 13.40 1.72 -22.87
C ALA A 657 14.75 2.42 -22.95
N LYS A 658 15.81 1.73 -22.51
CA LYS A 658 17.21 2.15 -22.59
C LYS A 658 18.08 1.02 -23.11
N ALA A 659 18.93 1.29 -24.10
CA ALA A 659 19.93 0.35 -24.60
C ALA A 659 21.14 1.07 -25.21
N ASN A 660 22.22 0.36 -25.53
CA ASN A 660 23.25 0.91 -26.42
C ASN A 660 22.70 1.02 -27.86
N SER A 661 21.97 0.01 -28.35
CA SER A 661 21.23 0.10 -29.61
C SER A 661 19.80 -0.43 -29.46
N ILE A 662 18.82 0.26 -30.05
CA ILE A 662 17.43 -0.21 -30.13
C ILE A 662 17.10 -0.50 -31.60
N ASN A 663 16.71 -1.74 -31.89
CA ASN A 663 16.27 -2.17 -33.22
C ASN A 663 14.81 -2.63 -33.15
N ILE A 664 13.94 -2.01 -33.93
CA ILE A 664 12.51 -2.36 -34.01
C ILE A 664 12.22 -2.77 -35.45
N GLU A 665 11.71 -3.99 -35.64
CA GLU A 665 11.21 -4.49 -36.92
C GLU A 665 9.75 -4.94 -36.77
N ALA A 666 8.81 -4.23 -37.39
CA ALA A 666 7.39 -4.61 -37.41
C ALA A 666 6.92 -4.93 -38.83
N LYS A 667 6.14 -6.01 -39.01
CA LYS A 667 5.47 -6.29 -40.29
C LYS A 667 4.34 -5.32 -40.59
N ASP A 668 3.59 -4.89 -39.57
CA ASP A 668 2.56 -3.87 -39.69
C ASP A 668 3.04 -2.54 -39.14
N ASN A 669 2.51 -2.07 -38.02
CA ASN A 669 2.76 -0.72 -37.49
C ASN A 669 3.70 -0.76 -36.28
N VAL A 670 4.36 0.36 -36.00
CA VAL A 670 4.97 0.66 -34.70
C VAL A 670 4.19 1.81 -34.08
N ILE A 671 3.67 1.64 -32.87
CA ILE A 671 2.85 2.64 -32.17
C ILE A 671 3.40 2.84 -30.76
N LEU A 672 3.77 4.07 -30.42
CA LEU A 672 4.22 4.47 -29.08
C LEU A 672 3.19 5.42 -28.47
N ASN A 673 2.60 5.06 -27.33
CA ASN A 673 1.59 5.87 -26.64
C ASN A 673 2.08 6.29 -25.25
N ALA A 674 1.74 7.50 -24.80
CA ALA A 674 1.99 7.96 -23.44
C ALA A 674 1.25 7.11 -22.38
N ALA A 675 1.74 7.16 -21.15
CA ALA A 675 0.99 6.76 -19.95
C ALA A 675 0.11 7.93 -19.47
N LYS A 676 -1.05 7.62 -18.88
CA LYS A 676 -2.01 8.61 -18.39
C LYS A 676 -2.13 8.61 -16.86
N SER A 677 -2.30 9.79 -16.27
CA SER A 677 -2.73 9.95 -14.87
C SER A 677 -3.87 10.95 -14.75
N LYS A 678 -4.70 10.79 -13.71
CA LYS A 678 -5.85 11.65 -13.42
C LYS A 678 -5.96 11.94 -11.94
N ASN A 679 -6.30 13.17 -11.59
CA ASN A 679 -6.64 13.56 -10.21
C ASN A 679 -7.99 14.27 -10.19
N SER A 680 -8.82 13.97 -9.21
CA SER A 680 -10.07 14.68 -8.98
C SER A 680 -10.30 14.87 -7.48
N SER A 681 -10.81 16.04 -7.11
CA SER A 681 -11.17 16.35 -5.74
C SER A 681 -12.41 17.22 -5.67
N SER A 682 -13.19 17.04 -4.62
CA SER A 682 -14.30 17.91 -4.28
C SER A 682 -14.40 18.09 -2.77
N SER A 683 -14.63 19.32 -2.33
CA SER A 683 -14.87 19.62 -0.92
C SER A 683 -16.11 20.50 -0.75
N SER A 684 -16.85 20.26 0.32
CA SER A 684 -17.96 21.09 0.77
C SER A 684 -17.80 21.38 2.24
N SER A 685 -17.90 22.63 2.65
CA SER A 685 -17.86 23.02 4.06
C SER A 685 -18.95 24.02 4.41
N LEU A 686 -19.45 23.93 5.64
CA LEU A 686 -20.37 24.87 6.27
C LEU A 686 -19.90 25.11 7.69
N GLU A 687 -19.71 26.37 8.08
CA GLU A 687 -19.35 26.76 9.44
C GLU A 687 -20.23 27.92 9.87
N ILE A 688 -20.85 27.83 11.04
CA ILE A 688 -21.71 28.87 11.61
C ILE A 688 -21.24 29.12 13.03
N ALA A 689 -20.94 30.37 13.38
CA ALA A 689 -20.47 30.74 14.70
C ALA A 689 -21.12 32.04 15.19
N ALA A 690 -21.21 32.22 16.50
CA ALA A 690 -21.72 33.42 17.14
C ALA A 690 -20.76 33.81 18.26
N THR A 691 -20.23 35.01 18.20
CA THR A 691 -19.26 35.60 19.13
C THR A 691 -19.96 36.64 20.01
N ASN A 692 -19.68 36.64 21.29
CA ASN A 692 -20.12 37.64 22.24
C ASN A 692 -18.89 38.43 22.72
N LYS A 693 -18.92 39.75 22.61
CA LYS A 693 -17.79 40.64 22.94
C LYS A 693 -18.02 41.28 24.31
N GLN A 694 -17.39 40.74 25.35
CA GLN A 694 -17.57 41.25 26.72
C GLN A 694 -16.50 42.26 27.12
N THR A 695 -16.96 43.41 27.63
CA THR A 695 -16.16 44.33 28.45
C THR A 695 -16.62 44.17 29.91
N ALA A 696 -15.90 43.35 30.68
CA ALA A 696 -16.06 43.07 32.12
C ALA A 696 -17.33 42.30 32.59
N GLY A 697 -17.12 41.00 32.88
CA GLY A 697 -17.76 40.22 33.96
C GLY A 697 -19.23 39.79 33.79
N TYR A 698 -19.49 38.60 33.23
CA TYR A 698 -20.33 37.50 33.78
C TYR A 698 -20.49 36.34 32.75
N HIS A 699 -20.70 35.11 33.25
CA HIS A 699 -20.60 33.83 32.50
C HIS A 699 -21.82 33.52 31.60
N ALA A 700 -21.56 32.92 30.43
CA ALA A 700 -22.55 32.57 29.41
C ALA A 700 -23.47 31.36 29.75
N VAL A 701 -23.32 30.74 30.93
CA VAL A 701 -24.06 29.51 31.29
C VAL A 701 -25.25 29.79 32.23
N ASP A 702 -25.30 30.95 32.91
CA ASP A 702 -26.21 31.19 34.04
C ASP A 702 -27.29 32.28 33.82
N GLY A 703 -27.54 32.68 32.57
CA GLY A 703 -28.69 33.55 32.25
C GLY A 703 -28.67 34.89 32.98
N GLY A 704 -27.92 35.87 32.46
CA GLY A 704 -27.96 37.26 32.92
C GLY A 704 -27.56 38.22 31.81
N THR A 705 -28.42 39.20 31.54
CA THR A 705 -28.22 40.23 30.51
C THR A 705 -27.44 41.43 31.06
N VAL A 706 -26.24 41.69 30.54
CA VAL A 706 -25.65 43.05 30.42
C VAL A 706 -24.79 43.06 29.15
N GLY A 707 -24.97 44.08 28.31
CA GLY A 707 -24.56 44.06 26.91
C GLY A 707 -23.17 44.58 26.61
N GLU A 708 -22.61 44.05 25.51
CA GLU A 708 -21.97 44.75 24.38
C GLU A 708 -21.77 43.70 23.25
N GLY A 709 -22.02 44.09 21.98
CA GLY A 709 -21.81 43.33 20.72
C GLY A 709 -21.93 41.79 20.65
N ILE A 710 -22.94 41.26 19.94
CA ILE A 710 -22.94 39.88 19.39
C ILE A 710 -22.50 39.93 17.92
N GLU A 711 -21.50 39.12 17.55
CA GLU A 711 -21.01 38.94 16.17
C GLU A 711 -21.29 37.52 15.64
N GLY A 712 -22.26 37.37 14.76
CA GLY A 712 -22.48 36.15 13.98
C GLY A 712 -21.45 36.01 12.84
N PHE A 713 -21.08 34.78 12.53
CA PHE A 713 -20.27 34.34 11.40
C PHE A 713 -20.98 33.14 10.77
N ALA A 714 -21.09 33.11 9.45
CA ALA A 714 -21.49 31.94 8.70
C ALA A 714 -20.63 31.87 7.44
N SER A 715 -20.03 30.72 7.15
CA SER A 715 -19.30 30.49 5.91
C SER A 715 -19.74 29.18 5.27
N ALA A 716 -19.85 29.20 3.96
CA ALA A 716 -20.08 28.01 3.14
C ALA A 716 -19.05 28.01 2.02
N SER A 717 -18.46 26.86 1.71
CA SER A 717 -17.60 26.74 0.55
C SER A 717 -17.81 25.42 -0.19
N TYR A 718 -17.69 25.49 -1.50
CA TYR A 718 -17.68 24.34 -2.40
C TYR A 718 -16.49 24.47 -3.33
N SER A 719 -15.71 23.41 -3.51
CA SER A 719 -14.66 23.38 -4.52
C SER A 719 -14.63 22.05 -5.26
N LYS A 720 -14.25 22.09 -6.53
CA LYS A 720 -14.05 20.93 -7.39
C LYS A 720 -12.84 21.16 -8.27
N SER A 721 -11.95 20.18 -8.38
CA SER A 721 -10.80 20.19 -9.27
C SER A 721 -10.70 18.87 -10.02
N ASN A 722 -10.33 18.91 -11.30
CA ASN A 722 -10.04 17.73 -12.12
C ASN A 722 -8.79 18.00 -12.96
N GLU A 723 -7.90 17.03 -13.03
CA GLU A 723 -6.63 17.11 -13.75
C GLU A 723 -6.40 15.81 -14.53
N THR A 724 -5.81 15.93 -15.72
CA THR A 724 -5.30 14.81 -16.51
C THR A 724 -3.91 15.18 -17.01
N GLN A 725 -2.95 14.28 -16.81
CA GLN A 725 -1.58 14.44 -17.29
C GLN A 725 -1.17 13.24 -18.13
N PHE A 726 -0.27 13.47 -19.09
CA PHE A 726 0.33 12.47 -19.95
C PHE A 726 1.84 12.41 -19.71
N THR A 727 2.37 11.20 -19.53
CA THR A 727 3.81 10.93 -19.44
C THR A 727 4.25 10.20 -20.70
N ASN A 728 5.14 10.82 -21.47
CA ASN A 728 5.55 10.26 -22.76
C ASN A 728 6.22 8.89 -22.62
N ALA A 729 5.98 8.00 -23.59
CA ALA A 729 6.85 6.85 -23.79
C ALA A 729 8.24 7.30 -24.24
N ASN A 730 9.31 6.67 -23.78
CA ASN A 730 10.68 7.08 -24.06
C ASN A 730 11.52 5.89 -24.54
N LEU A 731 12.11 5.99 -25.73
CA LEU A 731 13.14 5.08 -26.22
C LEU A 731 14.47 5.84 -26.28
N ASN A 732 15.47 5.44 -25.50
CA ASN A 732 16.77 6.11 -25.46
C ASN A 732 17.90 5.12 -25.79
N ALA A 733 18.74 5.45 -26.76
CA ALA A 733 19.92 4.64 -27.08
C ALA A 733 21.05 5.44 -27.73
N ASN A 734 22.21 4.82 -27.98
CA ASN A 734 23.22 5.45 -28.83
C ASN A 734 22.77 5.45 -30.28
N ASN A 735 22.29 4.32 -30.79
CA ASN A 735 21.70 4.22 -32.12
C ASN A 735 20.30 3.64 -32.05
N ILE A 736 19.39 4.16 -32.86
CA ILE A 736 18.02 3.65 -32.97
C ILE A 736 17.70 3.36 -34.44
N ASN A 737 17.25 2.15 -34.73
CA ASN A 737 16.80 1.74 -36.05
C ASN A 737 15.35 1.24 -35.97
N ILE A 738 14.45 1.86 -36.75
CA ILE A 738 13.02 1.52 -36.78
C ILE A 738 12.63 1.18 -38.21
N ASN A 739 12.21 -0.06 -38.41
CA ASN A 739 11.72 -0.60 -39.67
C ASN A 739 10.26 -1.05 -39.47
N THR A 740 9.33 -0.46 -40.22
CA THR A 740 7.91 -0.80 -40.13
C THR A 740 7.31 -0.99 -41.53
N GLY A 741 6.48 -2.02 -41.71
CA GLY A 741 5.84 -2.30 -42.99
C GLY A 741 4.69 -1.35 -43.33
N LYS A 742 4.10 -0.70 -42.32
CA LYS A 742 3.03 0.30 -42.42
C LYS A 742 3.44 1.55 -41.63
N ASP A 743 2.62 2.00 -40.68
CA ASP A 743 2.77 3.30 -40.05
C ASP A 743 3.74 3.27 -38.85
N PHE A 744 4.37 4.41 -38.58
CA PHE A 744 5.08 4.68 -37.32
C PHE A 744 4.42 5.88 -36.62
N ILE A 745 3.84 5.65 -35.44
CA ILE A 745 3.00 6.62 -34.74
C ILE A 745 3.54 6.88 -33.34
N LEU A 746 3.77 8.16 -33.00
CA LEU A 746 4.18 8.64 -31.68
C LEU A 746 3.06 9.51 -31.10
N ASN A 747 2.27 8.99 -30.16
CA ASN A 747 1.23 9.72 -29.44
C ASN A 747 1.69 10.00 -28.00
N GLY A 748 2.33 11.14 -27.78
CA GLY A 748 3.04 11.41 -26.53
C GLY A 748 4.22 10.46 -26.36
N ALA A 749 5.20 10.53 -27.26
CA ALA A 749 6.37 9.64 -27.22
C ALA A 749 7.63 10.32 -27.75
N ASN A 750 8.77 9.90 -27.20
CA ASN A 750 10.08 10.40 -27.57
C ASN A 750 11.03 9.26 -27.93
N VAL A 751 11.69 9.40 -29.08
CA VAL A 751 12.76 8.52 -29.55
C VAL A 751 14.05 9.32 -29.59
N LYS A 752 15.00 8.99 -28.73
CA LYS A 752 16.24 9.75 -28.53
C LYS A 752 17.47 8.88 -28.80
N ALA A 753 18.16 9.16 -29.89
CA ALA A 753 19.45 8.56 -30.20
C ALA A 753 20.59 9.54 -29.84
N SER A 754 21.59 9.11 -29.06
CA SER A 754 22.76 9.95 -28.79
C SER A 754 23.66 10.13 -30.01
N ASN A 755 23.58 9.22 -30.99
CA ASN A 755 24.31 9.27 -32.26
C ASN A 755 23.32 9.32 -33.44
N ASP A 756 22.94 8.19 -34.01
CA ASP A 756 22.13 8.15 -35.25
C ASP A 756 20.75 7.52 -35.03
N ALA A 757 19.74 8.08 -35.70
CA ALA A 757 18.40 7.50 -35.82
C ALA A 757 18.09 7.18 -37.29
N ILE A 758 17.77 5.91 -37.57
CA ILE A 758 17.40 5.41 -38.90
C ILE A 758 15.94 4.99 -38.91
N LEU A 759 15.15 5.53 -39.84
CA LEU A 759 13.70 5.33 -39.91
C LEU A 759 13.28 4.84 -41.31
N ASN A 760 12.88 3.59 -41.45
CA ASN A 760 12.29 3.06 -42.68
C ASN A 760 10.82 2.71 -42.45
N VAL A 761 9.92 3.55 -42.97
CA VAL A 761 8.49 3.52 -42.70
C VAL A 761 7.73 3.23 -44.00
N GLY A 762 7.08 2.07 -44.08
CA GLY A 762 6.32 1.63 -45.25
C GLY A 762 5.02 2.40 -45.51
N GLY A 763 4.51 3.11 -44.49
CA GLY A 763 3.32 3.96 -44.50
C GLY A 763 3.62 5.38 -44.01
N ASN A 764 2.79 5.92 -43.13
CA ASN A 764 2.90 7.27 -42.59
C ASN A 764 3.80 7.33 -41.35
N LEU A 765 4.51 8.45 -41.16
CA LEU A 765 5.13 8.83 -39.89
C LEU A 765 4.28 9.93 -39.23
N GLU A 766 3.72 9.63 -38.05
CA GLU A 766 2.89 10.56 -37.27
C GLU A 766 3.54 10.87 -35.92
N VAL A 767 3.73 12.15 -35.63
CA VAL A 767 4.30 12.62 -34.35
C VAL A 767 3.35 13.62 -33.70
N ASN A 768 2.63 13.16 -32.69
CA ASN A 768 1.52 13.85 -32.05
C ASN A 768 1.86 14.15 -30.58
N SER A 769 1.99 15.43 -30.24
CA SER A 769 2.14 15.88 -28.85
C SER A 769 0.80 15.88 -28.13
N LEU A 770 0.78 15.42 -26.88
CA LEU A 770 -0.43 15.37 -26.06
C LEU A 770 -0.47 16.56 -25.09
N ALA A 771 -1.68 17.06 -24.83
CA ALA A 771 -1.91 18.18 -23.93
C ALA A 771 -2.51 17.70 -22.60
N ASP A 772 -1.91 18.15 -21.50
CA ASP A 772 -2.41 18.02 -20.15
C ASP A 772 -3.54 19.03 -19.92
N SER A 773 -4.47 18.70 -19.02
CA SER A 773 -5.63 19.56 -18.73
C SER A 773 -5.89 19.68 -17.23
N LEU A 774 -6.22 20.89 -16.76
CA LEU A 774 -6.64 21.19 -15.40
C LEU A 774 -7.90 22.08 -15.42
N ASN A 775 -8.94 21.66 -14.71
CA ASN A 775 -10.17 22.44 -14.52
C ASN A 775 -10.51 22.51 -13.03
N SER A 776 -10.53 23.71 -12.47
CA SER A 776 -10.81 23.97 -11.06
C SER A 776 -11.85 25.07 -10.89
N GLN A 777 -12.79 24.86 -9.97
CA GLN A 777 -13.84 25.81 -9.61
C GLN A 777 -14.03 25.83 -8.11
N LYS A 778 -14.12 27.02 -7.53
CA LYS A 778 -14.36 27.22 -6.10
C LYS A 778 -15.34 28.36 -5.90
N TYR A 779 -16.31 28.11 -5.04
CA TYR A 779 -17.30 29.07 -4.57
C TYR A 779 -17.16 29.17 -3.06
N SER A 780 -17.19 30.38 -2.54
CA SER A 780 -17.28 30.62 -1.10
C SER A 780 -18.31 31.72 -0.83
N ALA A 781 -19.01 31.57 0.28
CA ALA A 781 -19.87 32.58 0.85
C ALA A 781 -19.45 32.76 2.32
N LEU A 782 -19.47 34.00 2.78
CA LEU A 782 -19.12 34.42 4.12
C LEU A 782 -20.14 35.47 4.55
N LEU A 783 -20.64 35.38 5.76
CA LEU A 783 -21.55 36.34 6.35
C LEU A 783 -21.11 36.60 7.78
N ASN A 784 -20.59 37.78 8.03
CA ASN A 784 -20.29 38.28 9.36
C ASN A 784 -21.34 39.32 9.73
N ALA A 785 -21.87 39.32 10.94
CA ALA A 785 -22.88 40.27 11.38
C ALA A 785 -22.64 40.61 12.85
N SER A 786 -22.08 41.79 13.15
CA SER A 786 -21.96 42.33 14.49
C SER A 786 -23.11 43.27 14.82
N GLY A 787 -23.63 43.24 16.04
CA GLY A 787 -24.70 44.13 16.48
C GLY A 787 -24.82 44.21 18.00
N THR A 788 -25.33 45.32 18.54
CA THR A 788 -25.47 45.52 19.99
C THR A 788 -26.90 45.17 20.45
N GLY A 789 -27.08 44.07 21.18
CA GLY A 789 -28.37 43.66 21.77
C GLY A 789 -28.39 42.20 22.27
N GLY A 790 -28.98 41.93 23.45
CA GLY A 790 -28.92 40.64 24.15
C GLY A 790 -29.95 39.59 23.69
N LEU A 791 -29.64 38.30 23.92
CA LEU A 791 -30.46 37.14 23.54
C LEU A 791 -31.61 36.88 24.55
N SER A 792 -32.87 36.88 24.09
CA SER A 792 -33.98 36.22 24.80
C SER A 792 -34.74 35.30 23.85
N SER A 793 -35.25 34.18 24.36
CA SER A 793 -35.65 32.98 23.63
C SER A 793 -36.86 33.12 22.69
N ASN A 794 -37.33 34.33 22.33
CA ASN A 794 -38.55 34.49 21.52
C ASN A 794 -38.66 35.77 20.64
N HIS A 795 -37.59 36.54 20.35
CA HIS A 795 -37.68 37.69 19.44
C HIS A 795 -36.46 37.88 18.51
N LEU A 796 -36.75 38.22 17.24
CA LEU A 796 -35.80 38.73 16.25
C LEU A 796 -35.35 40.16 16.64
N VAL A 797 -34.04 40.35 16.70
CA VAL A 797 -33.30 41.52 17.22
C VAL A 797 -33.74 42.86 16.61
N THR A 798 -33.95 43.88 17.46
CA THR A 798 -34.03 45.30 17.09
C THR A 798 -32.80 46.03 17.62
N GLY A 799 -31.83 46.35 16.77
CA GLY A 799 -30.58 47.02 17.15
C GLY A 799 -29.62 47.17 15.97
N SER A 800 -28.66 48.08 16.06
CA SER A 800 -27.76 48.44 14.98
C SER A 800 -26.85 47.29 14.53
N VAL A 801 -27.04 46.81 13.30
CA VAL A 801 -26.24 45.74 12.68
C VAL A 801 -25.11 46.35 11.85
N SER A 802 -23.85 46.01 12.17
CA SER A 802 -22.69 46.11 11.29
C SER A 802 -22.30 44.73 10.75
N GLY A 803 -22.57 44.44 9.48
CA GLY A 803 -22.24 43.13 8.89
C GLY A 803 -21.22 43.22 7.77
N THR A 804 -20.44 42.14 7.55
CA THR A 804 -19.64 41.90 6.35
C THR A 804 -20.19 40.70 5.58
N LEU A 805 -20.75 40.89 4.39
CA LEU A 805 -21.12 39.82 3.46
C LEU A 805 -19.98 39.59 2.46
N GLY A 806 -19.34 38.44 2.50
CA GLY A 806 -18.35 37.98 1.53
C GLY A 806 -18.92 36.98 0.53
N ILE A 807 -18.69 37.14 -0.76
CA ILE A 807 -18.85 36.08 -1.75
C ILE A 807 -17.55 35.96 -2.55
N GLY A 808 -17.10 34.75 -2.78
CA GLY A 808 -15.87 34.44 -3.50
C GLY A 808 -16.14 33.46 -4.62
N TYR A 809 -15.51 33.71 -5.76
CA TYR A 809 -15.50 32.82 -6.91
C TYR A 809 -14.07 32.74 -7.43
N ALA A 810 -13.63 31.51 -7.69
CA ALA A 810 -12.36 31.26 -8.35
C ALA A 810 -12.56 30.16 -9.38
N LYS A 811 -12.05 30.37 -10.59
CA LYS A 811 -12.04 29.38 -11.66
C LYS A 811 -10.69 29.39 -12.36
N THR A 812 -10.17 28.21 -12.64
CA THR A 812 -8.98 28.01 -13.46
C THR A 812 -9.26 26.93 -14.49
N ASP A 813 -8.95 27.20 -15.74
CA ASP A 813 -9.03 26.26 -16.87
C ASP A 813 -7.73 26.34 -17.67
N LYS A 814 -7.00 25.24 -17.76
CA LYS A 814 -5.63 25.21 -18.30
C LYS A 814 -5.44 23.98 -19.18
N THR A 815 -4.84 24.19 -20.35
CA THR A 815 -4.38 23.15 -21.28
C THR A 815 -2.94 23.44 -21.66
N THR A 816 -2.00 22.52 -21.40
CA THR A 816 -0.57 22.70 -21.65
C THR A 816 0.08 21.45 -22.20
N VAL A 817 1.12 21.59 -23.04
CA VAL A 817 1.96 20.46 -23.44
C VAL A 817 3.23 20.49 -22.59
N THR A 818 3.34 19.57 -21.61
CA THR A 818 4.51 19.51 -20.72
C THR A 818 5.75 18.97 -21.44
N THR A 819 5.59 18.04 -22.38
CA THR A 819 6.69 17.49 -23.18
C THR A 819 6.21 17.13 -24.58
N GLN A 820 6.81 17.72 -25.61
CA GLN A 820 6.48 17.41 -27.00
C GLN A 820 6.94 16.01 -27.40
N SER A 821 6.16 15.35 -28.25
CA SER A 821 6.57 14.14 -28.94
C SER A 821 7.64 14.44 -29.99
N GLY A 822 8.55 13.51 -30.21
CA GLY A 822 9.57 13.72 -31.21
C GLY A 822 10.62 12.65 -31.35
N ILE A 823 11.41 12.80 -32.41
CA ILE A 823 12.58 12.00 -32.72
C ILE A 823 13.79 12.92 -32.68
N SER A 824 14.77 12.59 -31.85
CA SER A 824 16.01 13.37 -31.73
C SER A 824 17.25 12.49 -31.90
N ALA A 825 18.26 13.01 -32.59
CA ALA A 825 19.56 12.37 -32.77
C ALA A 825 20.71 13.34 -32.45
N GLY A 826 21.79 12.88 -31.83
CA GLY A 826 22.98 13.72 -31.64
C GLY A 826 23.72 14.02 -32.94
N ASN A 827 23.70 13.08 -33.89
CA ASN A 827 24.36 13.21 -35.18
C ASN A 827 23.36 13.32 -36.35
N GLU A 828 22.74 12.23 -36.82
CA GLU A 828 21.87 12.27 -37.99
C GLU A 828 20.54 11.55 -37.80
N ILE A 829 19.47 12.12 -38.38
CA ILE A 829 18.21 11.41 -38.64
C ILE A 829 18.12 11.13 -40.14
N ASN A 830 18.12 9.85 -40.51
CA ASN A 830 18.10 9.39 -41.90
C ASN A 830 17.00 8.35 -42.13
N GLY A 831 16.56 8.18 -43.38
CA GLY A 831 15.66 7.09 -43.77
C GLY A 831 14.62 7.47 -44.82
N HIS A 832 13.58 6.65 -44.94
CA HIS A 832 12.54 6.78 -45.96
C HIS A 832 11.14 6.52 -45.38
N VAL A 833 10.21 7.43 -45.65
CA VAL A 833 8.78 7.32 -45.37
C VAL A 833 8.04 7.22 -46.72
N ASN A 834 7.46 6.07 -47.01
CA ASN A 834 6.72 5.83 -48.26
C ASN A 834 5.35 6.55 -48.29
N GLY A 835 4.81 6.92 -47.13
CA GLY A 835 3.57 7.67 -46.96
C GLY A 835 3.80 9.14 -46.63
N ASN A 836 2.91 9.70 -45.82
CA ASN A 836 2.96 11.09 -45.38
C ASN A 836 3.80 11.25 -44.10
N LEU A 837 4.37 12.44 -43.91
CA LEU A 837 4.93 12.89 -42.65
C LEU A 837 3.96 13.90 -42.01
N ASN A 838 3.39 13.56 -40.86
CA ASN A 838 2.44 14.41 -40.14
C ASN A 838 3.02 14.79 -38.77
N LEU A 839 3.22 16.10 -38.55
CA LEU A 839 3.67 16.64 -37.27
C LEU A 839 2.55 17.46 -36.62
N GLN A 840 2.11 17.08 -35.42
CA GLN A 840 1.16 17.84 -34.62
C GLN A 840 1.82 18.23 -33.30
N GLY A 841 2.35 19.46 -33.26
CA GLY A 841 3.29 19.90 -32.22
C GLY A 841 4.50 18.95 -32.10
N GLY A 842 4.89 18.25 -33.17
CA GLY A 842 5.94 17.23 -33.16
C GLY A 842 7.32 17.79 -33.50
N ILE A 843 8.38 17.17 -32.96
CA ILE A 843 9.77 17.61 -33.17
C ILE A 843 10.59 16.53 -33.90
N LEU A 844 11.34 16.96 -34.93
CA LEU A 844 12.45 16.19 -35.53
C LEU A 844 13.77 16.96 -35.36
N ASN A 845 14.66 16.51 -34.47
CA ASN A 845 15.86 17.25 -34.07
C ASN A 845 17.16 16.47 -34.29
N SER A 846 18.12 17.07 -35.00
CA SER A 846 19.53 16.66 -34.96
C SER A 846 20.36 17.76 -34.28
N ASP A 847 21.18 17.42 -33.29
CA ASP A 847 22.05 18.40 -32.62
C ASP A 847 23.10 18.97 -33.59
N ASN A 848 23.62 18.12 -34.49
CA ASN A 848 24.51 18.52 -35.59
C ASN A 848 23.77 19.17 -36.77
N GLN A 849 22.43 19.25 -36.74
CA GLN A 849 21.57 19.74 -37.82
C GLN A 849 21.79 19.01 -39.16
N LYS A 850 22.18 17.73 -39.07
CA LYS A 850 22.46 16.82 -40.19
C LYS A 850 21.39 15.73 -40.28
N GLY A 851 21.32 15.10 -41.45
CA GLY A 851 20.36 14.05 -41.76
C GLY A 851 19.38 14.45 -42.88
N ASN A 852 18.85 13.44 -43.56
CA ASN A 852 17.89 13.61 -44.64
C ASN A 852 16.82 12.52 -44.57
N LEU A 853 15.59 12.92 -44.27
CA LEU A 853 14.43 12.04 -44.31
C LEU A 853 13.75 12.15 -45.67
N LEU A 854 13.74 11.05 -46.44
CA LEU A 854 13.02 10.97 -47.70
C LEU A 854 11.54 10.70 -47.42
N VAL A 855 10.64 11.45 -48.05
CA VAL A 855 9.18 11.33 -47.86
C VAL A 855 8.50 11.34 -49.23
N ASP A 856 7.85 10.24 -49.61
CA ASP A 856 7.17 10.13 -50.92
C ASP A 856 5.82 10.86 -50.94
N GLY A 857 5.15 10.91 -49.79
CA GLY A 857 3.86 11.57 -49.61
C GLY A 857 3.97 13.06 -49.26
N LYS A 858 2.91 13.59 -48.65
CA LYS A 858 2.84 14.97 -48.19
C LYS A 858 3.53 15.14 -46.84
N VAL A 859 4.21 16.27 -46.69
CA VAL A 859 4.67 16.76 -45.38
C VAL A 859 3.63 17.74 -44.87
N THR A 860 2.98 17.41 -43.76
CA THR A 860 2.00 18.28 -43.09
C THR A 860 2.47 18.61 -41.69
N ASN A 861 2.20 19.85 -41.27
CA ASN A 861 2.44 20.29 -39.92
C ASN A 861 1.22 21.02 -39.37
N SER A 862 0.98 20.84 -38.08
CA SER A 862 -0.08 21.50 -37.33
C SER A 862 0.40 21.81 -35.91
N GLU A 863 -0.31 22.69 -35.25
CA GLU A 863 -0.04 23.14 -33.89
C GLU A 863 -0.96 22.45 -32.87
N VAL A 864 -0.52 22.38 -31.61
CA VAL A 864 -1.36 21.97 -30.47
C VAL A 864 -1.76 23.22 -29.70
N SER A 865 -3.05 23.52 -29.64
CA SER A 865 -3.55 24.69 -28.91
C SER A 865 -3.33 24.55 -27.40
N VAL A 866 -2.77 25.58 -26.78
CA VAL A 866 -2.56 25.66 -25.33
C VAL A 866 -3.17 26.95 -24.79
N TYR A 867 -3.65 26.91 -23.56
CA TYR A 867 -4.21 28.09 -22.91
C TYR A 867 -4.15 27.97 -21.39
N GLU A 868 -4.14 29.12 -20.72
CA GLU A 868 -4.28 29.23 -19.27
C GLU A 868 -5.23 30.39 -18.98
N LYS A 869 -6.41 30.06 -18.46
CA LYS A 869 -7.45 31.03 -18.11
C LYS A 869 -7.75 30.92 -16.62
N SER A 870 -7.59 32.02 -15.89
CA SER A 870 -7.88 32.05 -14.46
C SER A 870 -8.57 33.35 -14.09
N ASP A 871 -9.67 33.22 -13.35
CA ASP A 871 -10.49 34.31 -12.86
C ASP A 871 -10.76 34.10 -11.38
N VAL A 872 -10.42 35.08 -10.56
CA VAL A 872 -10.67 35.03 -9.12
C VAL A 872 -11.20 36.39 -8.66
N ALA A 873 -12.37 36.37 -8.04
CA ALA A 873 -13.02 37.57 -7.53
C ALA A 873 -13.63 37.29 -6.17
N MET A 874 -13.42 38.21 -5.24
CA MET A 874 -13.99 38.18 -3.90
C MET A 874 -14.59 39.54 -3.58
N ILE A 875 -15.88 39.56 -3.30
CA ILE A 875 -16.62 40.77 -2.92
C ILE A 875 -16.93 40.67 -1.43
N ARG A 876 -16.48 41.65 -0.64
CA ARG A 876 -16.76 41.79 0.79
C ARG A 876 -17.49 43.10 1.05
N LEU A 877 -18.76 43.05 1.42
CA LEU A 877 -19.58 44.23 1.72
C LEU A 877 -19.69 44.40 3.23
N SER A 878 -18.99 45.38 3.80
CA SER A 878 -19.12 45.77 5.20
C SER A 878 -20.04 46.99 5.36
N GLY A 879 -20.90 47.03 6.37
CA GLY A 879 -21.74 48.20 6.61
C GLY A 879 -22.43 48.17 7.97
N GLY A 880 -22.43 49.31 8.67
CA GLY A 880 -23.04 49.51 9.99
C GLY A 880 -23.98 50.71 10.06
N THR A 881 -24.78 50.83 11.13
CA THR A 881 -25.83 51.88 11.26
C THR A 881 -25.31 53.30 11.36
N ASN A 882 -24.03 53.50 11.64
CA ASN A 882 -23.38 54.82 11.56
C ASN A 882 -22.91 55.10 10.13
N GLN A 883 -23.87 55.16 9.20
CA GLN A 883 -23.83 55.76 7.85
C GLN A 883 -22.62 55.47 6.92
N SER A 884 -21.76 54.51 7.25
CA SER A 884 -20.54 54.20 6.52
C SER A 884 -20.61 52.75 6.04
N PHE A 885 -20.74 52.59 4.72
CA PHE A 885 -20.66 51.30 4.04
C PHE A 885 -19.30 51.22 3.34
N GLY A 886 -18.56 50.16 3.65
CA GLY A 886 -17.25 49.84 3.08
C GLY A 886 -17.35 48.56 2.26
N GLY A 887 -17.30 48.64 0.94
CA GLY A 887 -17.14 47.46 0.09
C GLY A 887 -15.67 47.24 -0.23
N VAL A 888 -15.15 46.03 -0.07
CA VAL A 888 -13.84 45.64 -0.60
C VAL A 888 -14.09 44.62 -1.70
N VAL A 889 -13.70 44.95 -2.92
CA VAL A 889 -13.67 43.98 -4.02
C VAL A 889 -12.21 43.66 -4.27
N ASP A 890 -11.83 42.43 -3.96
CA ASP A 890 -10.52 41.89 -4.28
C ASP A 890 -10.68 41.09 -5.58
N ILE A 891 -10.01 41.55 -6.62
CA ILE A 891 -9.87 40.79 -7.86
C ILE A 891 -8.41 40.38 -7.91
N ASP A 892 -8.15 39.09 -7.92
CA ASP A 892 -6.81 38.53 -8.13
C ASP A 892 -6.45 38.71 -9.62
N ASP A 893 -5.20 38.41 -9.99
CA ASP A 893 -4.75 38.51 -11.37
C ASP A 893 -5.68 37.74 -12.31
N HIS A 894 -6.20 38.43 -13.33
CA HIS A 894 -6.86 37.76 -14.44
C HIS A 894 -5.79 37.20 -15.34
N ILE A 895 -5.80 35.89 -15.53
CA ILE A 895 -4.88 35.22 -16.44
C ILE A 895 -5.67 34.86 -17.70
N ASP A 896 -5.24 35.37 -18.86
CA ASP A 896 -5.73 34.94 -20.18
C ASP A 896 -4.54 34.81 -21.13
N LYS A 897 -3.91 33.64 -21.03
CA LYS A 897 -2.83 33.25 -21.93
C LYS A 897 -3.40 32.29 -22.96
N THR A 898 -3.20 32.62 -24.22
CA THR A 898 -3.52 31.73 -25.34
C THR A 898 -2.27 31.53 -26.17
N GLY A 899 -2.12 30.34 -26.74
CA GLY A 899 -0.95 30.05 -27.52
C GLY A 899 -1.07 28.73 -28.25
N SER A 900 0.03 28.36 -28.86
CA SER A 900 0.15 27.09 -29.54
C SER A 900 1.56 26.54 -29.42
N VAL A 901 1.65 25.22 -29.50
CA VAL A 901 2.90 24.49 -29.55
C VAL A 901 3.07 24.01 -30.99
N ASN A 902 4.02 24.63 -31.68
CA ASN A 902 4.28 24.41 -33.09
C ASN A 902 5.13 23.18 -33.33
N SER A 903 5.00 22.60 -34.52
CA SER A 903 5.90 21.56 -35.00
C SER A 903 7.21 22.15 -35.50
N ALA A 904 8.32 21.43 -35.31
CA ALA A 904 9.64 21.88 -35.72
C ALA A 904 10.53 20.75 -36.27
N ALA A 905 11.37 21.07 -37.25
CA ALA A 905 12.33 20.15 -37.84
C ALA A 905 13.60 20.90 -38.29
N ASN A 906 14.78 20.51 -37.80
CA ASN A 906 16.06 21.14 -38.18
C ASN A 906 16.94 20.29 -39.14
N ILE A 907 16.43 19.14 -39.57
CA ILE A 907 17.02 18.24 -40.56
C ILE A 907 16.53 18.54 -42.00
N ASN A 908 17.13 17.91 -43.01
CA ASN A 908 16.59 17.97 -44.37
C ASN A 908 15.42 16.99 -44.52
N ILE A 909 14.37 17.39 -45.25
CA ILE A 909 13.29 16.51 -45.71
C ILE A 909 13.25 16.63 -47.24
N ASN A 910 13.42 15.52 -47.96
CA ASN A 910 13.55 15.53 -49.43
C ASN A 910 14.63 16.53 -49.92
N ASN A 911 15.80 16.53 -49.29
CA ASN A 911 16.92 17.45 -49.58
C ASN A 911 16.61 18.95 -49.39
N ASN A 912 15.51 19.31 -48.72
CA ASN A 912 15.12 20.70 -48.46
C ASN A 912 14.75 20.89 -46.98
N LYS A 913 15.18 22.00 -46.36
CA LYS A 913 14.79 22.37 -44.99
C LYS A 913 13.43 23.07 -44.92
N ASN A 914 12.93 23.64 -46.03
CA ASN A 914 11.77 24.52 -46.02
C ASN A 914 10.52 23.83 -46.59
N HIS A 915 9.74 23.21 -45.71
CA HIS A 915 8.39 22.67 -45.95
C HIS A 915 7.32 23.44 -45.17
N GLY A 916 7.56 24.72 -44.86
CA GLY A 916 6.68 25.51 -43.99
C GLY A 916 6.68 25.05 -42.52
N ILE A 917 7.77 24.42 -42.08
CA ILE A 917 8.01 23.95 -40.71
C ILE A 917 9.11 24.83 -40.09
N SER A 918 8.99 25.18 -38.80
CA SER A 918 10.05 25.91 -38.08
C SER A 918 11.33 25.08 -37.97
N THR A 919 12.48 25.70 -38.16
CA THR A 919 13.78 25.06 -37.91
C THR A 919 14.25 25.24 -36.46
N ASP A 920 13.60 26.08 -35.67
CA ASP A 920 13.89 26.23 -34.23
C ASP A 920 13.16 25.13 -33.45
N THR A 921 13.92 24.11 -33.04
CA THR A 921 13.44 22.96 -32.27
C THR A 921 13.44 23.20 -30.76
N GLN A 922 13.94 24.36 -30.30
CA GLN A 922 14.05 24.69 -28.88
C GLN A 922 12.96 25.69 -28.45
N ASN A 923 12.57 26.61 -29.34
CA ASN A 923 11.52 27.60 -29.11
C ASN A 923 10.32 27.35 -30.02
N THR A 924 9.52 26.35 -29.67
CA THR A 924 8.34 25.89 -30.43
C THR A 924 7.03 26.46 -29.91
N THR A 925 7.06 27.07 -28.72
CA THR A 925 5.88 27.60 -28.04
C THR A 925 5.72 29.08 -28.35
N ASP A 926 4.56 29.46 -28.89
CA ASP A 926 4.16 30.86 -29.06
C ASP A 926 2.96 31.14 -28.15
N THR A 927 3.08 32.13 -27.27
CA THR A 927 2.03 32.50 -26.31
C THR A 927 1.80 33.99 -26.32
N GLN A 928 0.54 34.38 -26.42
CA GLN A 928 0.08 35.74 -26.20
C GLN A 928 -0.49 35.85 -24.80
N ASP A 929 -0.03 36.85 -24.07
CA ASP A 929 -0.46 37.14 -22.72
C ASP A 929 -1.34 38.38 -22.69
N HIS A 930 -2.64 38.18 -22.45
CA HIS A 930 -3.63 39.24 -22.24
C HIS A 930 -3.99 39.39 -20.75
N SER A 931 -3.19 38.80 -19.86
CA SER A 931 -3.38 38.87 -18.41
C SER A 931 -3.22 40.29 -17.91
N TRP A 932 -3.93 40.62 -16.83
CA TRP A 932 -3.80 41.90 -16.15
C TRP A 932 -3.78 41.69 -14.64
N ALA A 933 -2.96 42.51 -13.97
CA ALA A 933 -2.80 42.43 -12.53
C ALA A 933 -4.08 42.83 -11.81
N GLY A 934 -4.47 41.99 -10.86
CA GLY A 934 -5.58 42.22 -9.97
C GLY A 934 -5.38 43.45 -9.10
N GLY A 935 -6.42 43.80 -8.34
CA GLY A 935 -6.37 44.92 -7.43
C GLY A 935 -7.51 44.90 -6.42
N THR A 936 -7.26 45.56 -5.30
CA THR A 936 -8.24 45.77 -4.25
C THR A 936 -8.95 47.10 -4.45
N ILE A 937 -10.28 47.06 -4.60
CA ILE A 937 -11.12 48.25 -4.69
C ILE A 937 -11.80 48.47 -3.33
N ASN A 938 -11.44 49.56 -2.66
CA ASN A 938 -12.09 49.99 -1.42
C ASN A 938 -13.19 51.04 -1.72
N LEU A 939 -14.44 50.63 -1.60
CA LEU A 939 -15.64 51.44 -1.77
C LEU A 939 -16.10 52.02 -0.43
N ASN A 940 -15.66 53.22 -0.07
CA ASN A 940 -16.19 53.96 1.09
C ASN A 940 -17.19 55.01 0.61
N SER A 941 -18.50 54.81 0.84
CA SER A 941 -19.48 55.87 0.55
C SER A 941 -20.75 55.83 1.40
N SER A 942 -21.33 57.00 1.65
CA SER A 942 -22.63 57.19 2.27
C SER A 942 -23.79 56.91 1.28
N ILE A 943 -24.85 56.29 1.80
CA ILE A 943 -25.92 55.51 1.14
C ILE A 943 -26.58 56.11 -0.14
N SER A 944 -26.45 57.41 -0.43
CA SER A 944 -27.21 58.07 -1.52
C SER A 944 -26.71 57.79 -2.94
N LYS A 945 -25.47 57.32 -3.13
CA LYS A 945 -24.88 57.13 -4.48
C LYS A 945 -24.90 55.69 -5.01
N ILE A 946 -24.85 54.67 -4.13
CA ILE A 946 -24.79 53.25 -4.52
C ILE A 946 -26.14 52.75 -5.06
N LYS A 947 -27.27 53.24 -4.52
CA LYS A 947 -28.63 52.85 -4.93
C LYS A 947 -28.97 53.24 -6.37
N ASN A 948 -28.37 54.31 -6.89
CA ASN A 948 -28.52 54.76 -8.29
C ASN A 948 -27.56 54.06 -9.28
N GLY A 949 -26.53 53.37 -8.77
CA GLY A 949 -25.55 52.64 -9.59
C GLY A 949 -26.00 51.22 -9.91
N ILE A 950 -26.55 50.50 -8.93
CA ILE A 950 -27.00 49.11 -9.08
C ILE A 950 -28.21 49.02 -10.04
N SER A 951 -29.14 49.98 -10.00
CA SER A 951 -30.30 50.04 -10.92
C SER A 951 -29.93 50.30 -12.37
N LYS A 952 -28.75 50.88 -12.65
CA LYS A 952 -28.24 51.07 -14.01
C LYS A 952 -27.49 49.84 -14.56
N VAL A 953 -27.06 48.93 -13.70
CA VAL A 953 -26.25 47.75 -14.07
C VAL A 953 -27.11 46.47 -14.19
N THR A 954 -28.24 46.36 -13.46
CA THR A 954 -29.10 45.15 -13.49
C THR A 954 -30.33 45.22 -14.41
N GLY A 955 -30.54 46.32 -15.14
CA GLY A 955 -31.50 46.38 -16.25
C GLY A 955 -32.95 45.97 -15.96
N SER A 956 -33.46 46.20 -14.74
CA SER A 956 -34.82 45.81 -14.35
C SER A 956 -35.69 47.03 -14.03
N ASP A 957 -36.41 47.54 -15.03
CA ASP A 957 -37.54 48.45 -14.83
C ASP A 957 -38.73 47.62 -14.30
N SER A 958 -39.15 47.86 -13.06
CA SER A 958 -40.43 47.36 -12.56
C SER A 958 -41.40 48.53 -12.35
N THR A 959 -42.25 48.75 -13.34
CA THR A 959 -43.48 49.51 -13.18
C THR A 959 -44.45 48.75 -12.26
N SER A 960 -44.86 49.42 -11.20
CA SER A 960 -45.87 48.97 -10.26
C SER A 960 -47.22 48.68 -10.94
N ASN A 961 -47.82 47.53 -10.63
CA ASN A 961 -49.28 47.42 -10.54
C ASN A 961 -49.63 46.42 -9.43
N GLN A 962 -50.30 46.93 -8.38
CA GLN A 962 -51.05 46.12 -7.43
C GLN A 962 -52.27 45.48 -8.13
N PRO A 963 -52.77 44.32 -7.65
CA PRO A 963 -53.93 44.38 -6.74
C PRO A 963 -53.96 43.34 -5.59
N SER A 964 -54.71 43.77 -4.57
CA SER A 964 -55.33 43.15 -3.38
C SER A 964 -55.51 41.62 -3.20
N ASN A 965 -55.24 41.20 -1.94
CA ASN A 965 -55.95 40.25 -1.05
C ASN A 965 -56.63 38.96 -1.57
N GLN A 966 -56.10 37.77 -1.19
CA GLN A 966 -56.62 36.83 -0.17
C GLN A 966 -55.90 35.45 -0.24
N PRO A 967 -55.91 34.61 0.82
CA PRO A 967 -55.11 33.38 0.91
C PRO A 967 -55.93 32.07 0.73
N SER A 968 -55.38 31.06 0.04
CA SER A 968 -55.72 29.63 0.28
C SER A 968 -54.85 28.63 -0.49
N LYS A 969 -54.23 27.71 0.27
CA LYS A 969 -54.02 26.25 0.11
C LYS A 969 -53.74 25.57 -1.26
N SER A 970 -52.75 24.68 -1.16
CA SER A 970 -52.67 23.26 -1.60
C SER A 970 -51.77 22.86 -2.77
N ASP A 971 -50.92 21.88 -2.44
CA ASP A 971 -50.42 20.72 -3.21
C ASP A 971 -49.42 20.92 -4.37
N GLY A 972 -48.29 20.18 -4.26
CA GLY A 972 -47.17 20.12 -5.24
C GLY A 972 -47.47 19.24 -6.46
N PRO A 973 -46.52 18.50 -7.05
CA PRO A 973 -45.05 18.58 -7.04
C PRO A 973 -44.49 18.95 -8.45
N TYR A 974 -43.19 19.29 -8.55
CA TYR A 974 -42.49 19.46 -9.83
C TYR A 974 -41.49 18.32 -10.06
N ILE A 975 -41.58 17.68 -11.24
CA ILE A 975 -40.57 16.81 -11.88
C ILE A 975 -40.17 17.49 -13.20
N ASN A 976 -38.85 17.51 -13.49
CA ASN A 976 -38.11 17.61 -14.77
C ASN A 976 -38.68 18.48 -15.92
N GLU A 977 -37.88 19.22 -16.70
CA GLU A 977 -36.75 18.72 -17.50
C GLU A 977 -36.13 19.90 -18.29
N SER A 978 -34.82 19.83 -18.52
CA SER A 978 -34.07 20.15 -19.74
C SER A 978 -34.25 21.46 -20.55
N THR A 979 -33.06 22.00 -20.88
CA THR A 979 -32.61 22.56 -22.18
C THR A 979 -33.14 23.94 -22.63
N GLN A 980 -32.26 24.93 -22.75
CA GLN A 980 -31.55 25.27 -24.00
C GLN A 980 -30.68 26.53 -23.81
N THR A 981 -29.42 26.38 -24.24
CA THR A 981 -28.63 27.38 -24.99
C THR A 981 -29.34 28.67 -25.38
N THR A 982 -28.73 29.83 -25.10
CA THR A 982 -28.38 30.81 -26.15
C THR A 982 -27.23 31.70 -25.65
N ARG A 983 -26.25 31.88 -26.55
CA ARG A 983 -25.10 32.78 -26.46
C ARG A 983 -25.52 34.23 -26.23
N LEU A 984 -24.76 34.93 -25.39
CA LEU A 984 -23.94 36.10 -25.76
C LEU A 984 -22.83 36.27 -24.73
#